data_AF-A0A1H1I466-F1
#
_entry.id   AF-A0A1H1I466-F1
#
_cell.length_a   1.000
_cell.length_b   1.000
_cell.length_c   1.000
_cell.angle_alpha   90.00
_cell.angle_beta   90.00
_cell.angle_gamma   90.00
#
_symmetry.space_group_name_H-M   'P 1'
#
loop_
_entity.id
_entity.type
_entity.pdbx_description
1 polymer ?
#
loop_
_entity_poly.entity_id
_entity_poly.type
_entity_poly.pdbx_seq_one_letter_code
_entity_poly.pdbx_strand_id
1 'polypeptide(L)'
;MFSSKVLKWTACLVPLMCTPAVAQNALDAALLRSNDVMLRGMRSDARMVGYSKNSRGAFEAVQWTGGVGFPLGKLAGEIESKAFGMSFDGKATVGYSKSVESSSTLQYATIWDQSGDITRINYSSVTHTEASALAISADGSTVVGYSGTSTQKNAFYYTSVLGMTELTKLNASFQSQALSISRNGTAIAGYSETSASVEKAVIWTGGSFGSIVQLETTTYASSRAYAVSSNGNVVVGTGTTIGGALSAFKYSGRTMTPIAMPTGATDSEARDVSGDGDVTVGYYNGADGNSMAYRQTDAGGVMDMGTLSGGSSSMATSVSDDGSTVMGVSNTENADEFRPFVFRTVMQDMMNLMESVEDIADGSSKAVDRNNRLARRLREEDCVIQAGSESCVGVRGLASSLLEGTNAFGGNIMGAHQFTDDIRAGLAVGLYGESSINDSISPNYGVGVGGYINYRLGQLNLAQFKSELKVRVDGAWFYTDADIERGAGFSDVQVMKTDTAFNSGAVGVRFEADNILNQNVLLKPYVGAYWQITARDGYSEDESGDTTANFDNLSANAVAAVLGLNADIALTDTLLLRIGAGAEVDFYSDGIIVSGTSDIPGMEAFSFDGADNHNWVRGNLLAGIAYDMGDLGLVSLEGQLFTPRYETKLGGDVSVQYSLSF
;
A
#
# COMPACT_ATOMS: atom_id res chain seq x y z
N MET A 1 -30.28 2.48 9.08
CA MET A 1 -30.98 3.70 8.62
C MET A 1 -30.51 4.83 9.52
N PHE A 2 -29.72 5.84 9.15
CA PHE A 2 -29.25 6.37 7.87
C PHE A 2 -27.73 6.61 7.96
N SER A 3 -27.01 6.33 6.87
CA SER A 3 -25.64 6.80 6.62
C SER A 3 -25.71 8.24 6.08
N SER A 4 -24.92 9.16 6.63
CA SER A 4 -24.73 10.50 6.06
C SER A 4 -23.25 10.71 5.73
N LYS A 5 -22.84 10.28 4.53
CA LYS A 5 -21.67 10.86 3.86
C LYS A 5 -22.02 12.30 3.49
N VAL A 6 -21.44 13.26 4.19
CA VAL A 6 -21.50 14.67 3.81
C VAL A 6 -20.28 14.95 2.93
N LEU A 7 -20.51 15.14 1.63
CA LEU A 7 -19.56 15.78 0.72
C LEU A 7 -19.21 17.16 1.27
N LYS A 8 -17.94 17.43 1.57
CA LYS A 8 -17.43 18.79 1.76
C LYS A 8 -16.75 19.25 0.47
N TRP A 9 -17.42 20.17 -0.21
CA TRP A 9 -16.81 21.07 -1.19
C TRP A 9 -15.93 22.09 -0.45
N THR A 10 -14.77 22.41 -0.99
CA THR A 10 -14.09 23.68 -0.67
C THR A 10 -13.52 24.27 -1.95
N ALA A 11 -13.94 25.52 -2.20
CA ALA A 11 -13.70 26.27 -3.41
C ALA A 11 -12.23 26.71 -3.52
N CYS A 12 -11.67 26.52 -4.71
CA CYS A 12 -10.38 27.04 -5.12
C CYS A 12 -10.52 28.55 -5.43
N LEU A 13 -9.74 29.40 -4.77
CA LEU A 13 -9.78 30.86 -4.94
C LEU A 13 -8.39 31.42 -5.26
N VAL A 14 -7.75 30.94 -6.34
CA VAL A 14 -6.76 31.72 -7.14
C VAL A 14 -6.79 31.18 -8.59
N PRO A 15 -7.11 31.98 -9.62
CA PRO A 15 -7.13 31.51 -11.00
C PRO A 15 -5.84 31.91 -11.69
N LEU A 16 -4.93 30.96 -11.92
CA LEU A 16 -4.02 30.88 -13.09
C LEU A 16 -3.03 29.72 -12.85
N MET A 17 -3.03 28.77 -13.79
CA MET A 17 -2.15 27.58 -13.87
C MET A 17 -2.58 26.32 -13.09
N CYS A 18 -3.71 25.72 -13.48
CA CYS A 18 -3.88 24.26 -13.38
C CYS A 18 -4.46 23.76 -14.71
N THR A 19 -3.68 22.96 -15.46
CA THR A 19 -4.18 22.21 -16.62
C THR A 19 -5.05 21.04 -16.12
N PRO A 20 -6.24 20.76 -16.69
CA PRO A 20 -7.22 19.87 -16.06
C PRO A 20 -6.97 18.35 -16.25
N ALA A 21 -5.92 17.94 -16.95
CA ALA A 21 -5.82 16.56 -17.44
C ALA A 21 -5.14 15.56 -16.48
N VAL A 22 -4.49 16.02 -15.41
CA VAL A 22 -3.70 15.12 -14.52
C VAL A 22 -4.40 14.89 -13.17
N ALA A 23 -5.29 15.77 -12.73
CA ALA A 23 -5.86 15.72 -11.39
C ALA A 23 -7.12 14.82 -11.25
N GLN A 24 -7.71 14.35 -12.34
CA GLN A 24 -8.90 13.48 -12.28
C GLN A 24 -8.56 11.99 -12.18
N ASN A 25 -7.39 11.54 -12.63
CA ASN A 25 -7.01 10.12 -12.57
C ASN A 25 -6.50 9.66 -11.19
N ALA A 26 -6.25 10.59 -10.26
CA ALA A 26 -5.83 10.26 -8.89
C ALA A 26 -7.00 9.98 -7.93
N LEU A 27 -8.22 10.38 -8.28
CA LEU A 27 -9.40 10.32 -7.39
C LEU A 27 -10.25 9.04 -7.53
N ASP A 28 -9.97 8.20 -8.54
CA ASP A 28 -10.62 6.90 -8.76
C ASP A 28 -9.64 5.71 -8.62
N ALA A 29 -8.53 5.90 -7.88
CA ALA A 29 -7.63 4.84 -7.45
C ALA A 29 -8.29 3.97 -6.35
N ALA A 30 -9.34 3.23 -6.69
CA ALA A 30 -9.81 2.16 -5.84
C ALA A 30 -8.84 0.98 -5.99
N LEU A 31 -8.23 0.52 -4.88
CA LEU A 31 -7.73 -0.85 -4.80
C LEU A 31 -8.84 -1.76 -5.35
N LEU A 32 -8.61 -2.38 -6.50
CA LEU A 32 -9.56 -3.30 -7.09
C LEU A 32 -9.62 -4.56 -6.23
N ARG A 33 -10.44 -4.52 -5.19
CA ARG A 33 -10.75 -5.60 -4.24
C ARG A 33 -11.64 -6.69 -4.85
N SER A 34 -11.44 -7.05 -6.12
CA SER A 34 -12.25 -8.10 -6.77
C SER A 34 -11.57 -9.45 -6.63
N ASN A 35 -12.32 -10.47 -6.22
CA ASN A 35 -11.82 -11.85 -6.02
C ASN A 35 -11.50 -12.62 -7.33
N ASP A 36 -11.55 -11.94 -8.48
CA ASP A 36 -11.35 -12.52 -9.81
C ASP A 36 -10.28 -11.73 -10.58
N VAL A 37 -9.07 -11.61 -10.03
CA VAL A 37 -7.92 -10.98 -10.70
C VAL A 37 -7.15 -12.01 -11.52
N MET A 38 -6.89 -11.69 -12.78
CA MET A 38 -6.05 -12.50 -13.66
C MET A 38 -4.95 -11.64 -14.26
N LEU A 39 -3.70 -11.98 -13.94
CA LEU A 39 -2.50 -11.34 -14.47
C LEU A 39 -2.02 -12.06 -15.73
N ARG A 40 -1.71 -11.32 -16.79
CA ARG A 40 -1.41 -11.86 -18.13
C ARG A 40 -0.12 -11.35 -18.76
N GLY A 41 0.31 -10.13 -18.42
CA GLY A 41 1.57 -9.56 -18.90
C GLY A 41 2.32 -8.83 -17.80
N MET A 42 3.65 -8.98 -17.78
CA MET A 42 4.55 -8.40 -16.78
C MET A 42 5.77 -7.77 -17.47
N ARG A 43 6.23 -6.62 -16.98
CA ARG A 43 7.48 -5.96 -17.41
C ARG A 43 8.66 -6.35 -16.52
N SER A 44 9.88 -5.99 -16.97
CA SER A 44 11.09 -6.09 -16.14
C SER A 44 11.13 -5.08 -14.98
N ASP A 45 10.44 -3.95 -15.10
CA ASP A 45 10.16 -3.06 -13.95
C ASP A 45 8.91 -3.51 -13.19
N ALA A 46 8.30 -4.64 -13.58
CA ALA A 46 7.23 -5.32 -12.88
C ALA A 46 5.84 -4.67 -12.89
N ARG A 47 5.59 -3.68 -13.77
CA ARG A 47 4.22 -3.28 -14.14
C ARG A 47 3.46 -4.43 -14.80
N MET A 48 2.15 -4.50 -14.53
CA MET A 48 1.32 -5.62 -14.97
C MET A 48 0.04 -5.21 -15.67
N VAL A 49 -0.46 -6.09 -16.52
CA VAL A 49 -1.78 -5.97 -17.15
C VAL A 49 -2.57 -7.26 -17.08
N GLY A 50 -3.90 -7.12 -17.14
CA GLY A 50 -4.81 -8.23 -16.96
C GLY A 50 -6.26 -7.77 -16.87
N TYR A 51 -7.05 -8.47 -16.09
CA TYR A 51 -8.45 -8.12 -15.89
C TYR A 51 -8.97 -8.50 -14.51
N SER A 52 -10.00 -7.79 -14.06
CA SER A 52 -10.70 -7.99 -12.80
C SER A 52 -12.22 -7.96 -13.00
N LYS A 53 -13.04 -8.38 -12.03
CA LYS A 53 -14.50 -8.17 -12.09
C LYS A 53 -14.90 -6.92 -11.32
N ASN A 54 -15.68 -6.06 -11.94
CA ASN A 54 -16.24 -4.91 -11.23
C ASN A 54 -17.38 -5.32 -10.27
N SER A 55 -17.91 -4.35 -9.52
CA SER A 55 -19.03 -4.54 -8.57
C SER A 55 -20.33 -5.05 -9.18
N ARG A 56 -20.43 -5.08 -10.51
CA ARG A 56 -21.56 -5.63 -11.27
C ARG A 56 -21.26 -7.00 -11.89
N GLY A 57 -20.09 -7.57 -11.61
CA GLY A 57 -19.64 -8.87 -12.10
C GLY A 57 -19.13 -8.87 -13.56
N ALA A 58 -18.98 -7.70 -14.19
CA ALA A 58 -18.43 -7.59 -15.54
C ALA A 58 -16.90 -7.51 -15.50
N PHE A 59 -16.22 -8.13 -16.46
CA PHE A 59 -14.77 -8.04 -16.58
C PHE A 59 -14.34 -6.64 -17.05
N GLU A 60 -13.31 -6.11 -16.42
CA GLU A 60 -12.65 -4.86 -16.79
C GLU A 60 -11.17 -5.11 -17.00
N ALA A 61 -10.62 -4.53 -18.08
CA ALA A 61 -9.19 -4.49 -18.33
C ALA A 61 -8.53 -3.58 -17.29
N VAL A 62 -7.44 -4.05 -16.69
CA VAL A 62 -6.76 -3.36 -15.59
C VAL A 62 -5.26 -3.36 -15.86
N GLN A 63 -4.63 -2.25 -15.53
CA GLN A 63 -3.19 -2.12 -15.41
C GLN A 63 -2.84 -1.84 -13.95
N TRP A 64 -1.93 -2.62 -13.38
CA TRP A 64 -1.47 -2.43 -12.01
C TRP A 64 -0.16 -1.61 -12.01
N THR A 65 -0.14 -0.54 -11.22
CA THR A 65 1.00 0.35 -10.99
C THR A 65 0.84 0.97 -9.58
N GLY A 66 1.91 1.14 -8.81
CA GLY A 66 1.77 1.52 -7.38
C GLY A 66 0.95 0.55 -6.49
N GLY A 67 0.76 -0.72 -6.85
CA GLY A 67 -0.16 -1.69 -6.23
C GLY A 67 -1.62 -1.44 -6.61
N VAL A 68 -1.92 -0.26 -7.12
CA VAL A 68 -3.26 0.13 -7.51
C VAL A 68 -3.56 -0.42 -8.90
N GLY A 69 -4.67 -1.16 -9.00
CA GLY A 69 -5.25 -1.53 -10.27
C GLY A 69 -6.01 -0.35 -10.87
N PHE A 70 -5.51 0.20 -11.97
CA PHE A 70 -6.18 1.24 -12.74
C PHE A 70 -7.00 0.60 -13.86
N PRO A 71 -8.34 0.77 -13.88
CA PRO A 71 -9.15 0.34 -14.99
C PRO A 71 -8.71 1.06 -16.27
N LEU A 72 -8.40 0.28 -17.30
CA LEU A 72 -8.07 0.81 -18.64
C LEU A 72 -9.33 1.26 -19.40
N GLY A 73 -10.51 0.95 -18.86
CA GLY A 73 -11.79 1.25 -19.48
C GLY A 73 -12.13 0.30 -20.64
N LYS A 74 -13.13 0.70 -21.42
CA LYS A 74 -13.68 -0.07 -22.54
C LYS A 74 -14.19 0.89 -23.62
N LEU A 75 -14.37 0.38 -24.83
CA LEU A 75 -14.94 1.17 -25.93
C LEU A 75 -16.38 1.62 -25.58
N ALA A 76 -16.77 2.78 -26.10
CA ALA A 76 -18.07 3.38 -25.80
C ALA A 76 -19.23 2.47 -26.26
N GLY A 77 -20.17 2.19 -25.35
CA GLY A 77 -21.31 1.31 -25.60
C GLY A 77 -21.07 -0.18 -25.28
N GLU A 78 -19.86 -0.54 -24.85
CA GLU A 78 -19.47 -1.93 -24.60
C GLU A 78 -19.63 -2.32 -23.13
N ILE A 79 -19.71 -3.63 -22.85
CA ILE A 79 -20.07 -4.15 -21.53
C ILE A 79 -18.88 -4.68 -20.72
N GLU A 80 -17.86 -5.24 -21.36
CA GLU A 80 -16.67 -5.82 -20.72
C GLU A 80 -15.39 -5.49 -21.50
N SER A 81 -14.24 -5.52 -20.81
CA SER A 81 -12.91 -5.46 -21.42
C SER A 81 -11.93 -6.37 -20.71
N LYS A 82 -10.88 -6.82 -21.42
CA LYS A 82 -9.75 -7.57 -20.84
C LYS A 82 -8.44 -7.17 -21.50
N ALA A 83 -7.38 -7.00 -20.71
CA ALA A 83 -6.02 -6.83 -21.22
C ALA A 83 -5.23 -8.15 -21.12
N PHE A 84 -4.34 -8.36 -22.09
CA PHE A 84 -3.53 -9.58 -22.20
C PHE A 84 -2.03 -9.32 -22.38
N GLY A 85 -1.64 -8.22 -23.03
CA GLY A 85 -0.24 -7.92 -23.30
C GLY A 85 0.06 -6.42 -23.22
N MET A 86 1.33 -6.08 -22.98
CA MET A 86 1.80 -4.70 -22.84
C MET A 86 3.19 -4.55 -23.48
N SER A 87 3.41 -3.41 -24.12
CA SER A 87 4.71 -3.00 -24.68
C SER A 87 5.75 -2.75 -23.58
N PHE A 88 7.04 -2.79 -23.92
CA PHE A 88 8.12 -2.69 -22.93
C PHE A 88 8.18 -1.32 -22.26
N ASP A 89 7.86 -0.25 -22.97
CA ASP A 89 7.77 1.10 -22.38
C ASP A 89 6.44 1.34 -21.65
N GLY A 90 5.53 0.36 -21.69
CA GLY A 90 4.19 0.43 -21.09
C GLY A 90 3.28 1.46 -21.75
N LYS A 91 3.61 1.95 -22.97
CA LYS A 91 2.81 2.98 -23.66
C LYS A 91 1.58 2.43 -24.36
N ALA A 92 1.62 1.15 -24.69
CA ALA A 92 0.54 0.43 -25.33
C ALA A 92 0.25 -0.87 -24.58
N THR A 93 -1.02 -1.07 -24.27
CA THR A 93 -1.61 -2.31 -23.73
C THR A 93 -2.61 -2.84 -24.74
N VAL A 94 -2.71 -4.16 -24.88
CA VAL A 94 -3.57 -4.81 -25.87
C VAL A 94 -4.47 -5.87 -25.26
N GLY A 95 -5.60 -6.12 -25.91
CA GLY A 95 -6.62 -7.03 -25.41
C GLY A 95 -7.88 -7.00 -26.25
N TYR A 96 -9.03 -7.06 -25.60
CA TYR A 96 -10.32 -6.86 -26.26
C TYR A 96 -11.29 -6.03 -25.44
N SER A 97 -12.27 -5.46 -26.14
CA SER A 97 -13.48 -4.91 -25.59
C SER A 97 -14.69 -5.58 -26.27
N LYS A 98 -15.78 -5.79 -25.54
CA LYS A 98 -16.95 -6.56 -26.05
C LYS A 98 -18.27 -5.86 -25.84
N SER A 99 -19.05 -5.81 -26.90
CA SER A 99 -20.41 -5.26 -26.99
C SER A 99 -21.48 -6.35 -26.99
N VAL A 100 -22.69 -5.98 -26.54
CA VAL A 100 -23.92 -6.76 -26.76
C VAL A 100 -24.84 -5.93 -27.63
N GLU A 101 -24.91 -6.27 -28.92
CA GLU A 101 -25.80 -5.62 -29.88
C GLU A 101 -26.90 -6.59 -30.28
N SER A 102 -28.16 -6.23 -30.01
CA SER A 102 -29.36 -6.85 -30.59
C SER A 102 -29.26 -8.38 -30.80
N SER A 103 -29.06 -9.14 -29.71
CA SER A 103 -28.95 -10.61 -29.64
C SER A 103 -27.63 -11.27 -30.10
N SER A 104 -26.60 -10.51 -30.49
CA SER A 104 -25.26 -11.01 -30.81
C SER A 104 -24.16 -10.31 -30.00
N THR A 105 -23.17 -11.07 -29.52
CA THR A 105 -21.99 -10.53 -28.85
C THR A 105 -20.91 -10.23 -29.88
N LEU A 106 -20.48 -8.96 -29.97
CA LEU A 106 -19.37 -8.54 -30.81
C LEU A 106 -18.16 -8.25 -29.93
N GLN A 107 -17.00 -8.81 -30.29
CA GLN A 107 -15.75 -8.59 -29.58
C GLN A 107 -14.72 -7.99 -30.52
N TYR A 108 -14.02 -6.97 -30.04
CA TYR A 108 -13.08 -6.20 -30.83
C TYR A 108 -11.71 -6.23 -30.18
N ALA A 109 -10.69 -6.48 -31.00
CA ALA A 109 -9.30 -6.33 -30.58
C ALA A 109 -9.04 -4.84 -30.31
N THR A 110 -8.44 -4.55 -29.16
CA THR A 110 -8.32 -3.19 -28.62
C THR A 110 -6.90 -2.89 -28.21
N ILE A 111 -6.48 -1.65 -28.44
CA ILE A 111 -5.24 -1.06 -27.94
C ILE A 111 -5.62 0.09 -26.99
N TRP A 112 -5.08 0.06 -25.78
CA TRP A 112 -5.11 1.18 -24.84
C TRP A 112 -3.76 1.86 -24.88
N ASP A 113 -3.75 3.18 -25.00
CA ASP A 113 -2.53 3.97 -24.86
C ASP A 113 -2.42 4.66 -23.49
N GLN A 114 -1.23 5.21 -23.21
CA GLN A 114 -0.96 5.94 -21.96
C GLN A 114 -1.77 7.24 -21.78
N SER A 115 -2.36 7.79 -22.83
CA SER A 115 -3.29 8.94 -22.73
C SER A 115 -4.69 8.53 -22.28
N GLY A 116 -4.98 7.22 -22.23
CA GLY A 116 -6.30 6.68 -21.97
C GLY A 116 -7.16 6.55 -23.22
N ASP A 117 -6.59 6.76 -24.41
CA ASP A 117 -7.31 6.55 -25.67
C ASP A 117 -7.43 5.05 -25.95
N ILE A 118 -8.65 4.66 -26.31
CA ILE A 118 -9.02 3.27 -26.57
C ILE A 118 -9.27 3.11 -28.06
N THR A 119 -8.34 2.47 -28.76
CA THR A 119 -8.40 2.29 -30.20
C THR A 119 -8.83 0.87 -30.56
N ARG A 120 -9.86 0.75 -31.40
CA ARG A 120 -10.28 -0.51 -32.01
C ARG A 120 -9.36 -0.87 -33.18
N ILE A 121 -8.86 -2.11 -33.18
CA ILE A 121 -8.21 -2.71 -34.35
C ILE A 121 -9.29 -3.22 -35.30
N ASN A 122 -9.50 -2.49 -36.39
CA ASN A 122 -10.51 -2.85 -37.38
C ASN A 122 -10.04 -4.03 -38.26
N TYR A 123 -10.94 -4.99 -38.46
CA TYR A 123 -10.82 -6.01 -39.50
C TYR A 123 -11.66 -5.61 -40.72
N SER A 124 -11.25 -6.04 -41.91
CA SER A 124 -11.90 -5.67 -43.18
C SER A 124 -13.17 -6.48 -43.49
N SER A 125 -13.35 -7.63 -42.85
CA SER A 125 -14.47 -8.54 -43.12
C SER A 125 -15.71 -8.22 -42.28
N VAL A 126 -16.84 -7.93 -42.93
CA VAL A 126 -18.14 -7.73 -42.25
C VAL A 126 -18.71 -8.99 -41.60
N THR A 127 -18.09 -10.16 -41.80
CA THR A 127 -18.57 -11.44 -41.23
C THR A 127 -17.91 -11.79 -39.90
N HIS A 128 -16.82 -11.13 -39.53
CA HIS A 128 -16.16 -11.40 -38.26
C HIS A 128 -17.01 -10.82 -37.12
N THR A 129 -17.16 -11.59 -36.06
CA THR A 129 -17.90 -11.22 -34.86
C THR A 129 -17.01 -11.18 -33.62
N GLU A 130 -15.79 -11.73 -33.71
CA GLU A 130 -14.85 -11.79 -32.59
C GLU A 130 -13.42 -11.45 -33.07
N ALA A 131 -12.75 -10.56 -32.34
CA ALA A 131 -11.31 -10.31 -32.47
C ALA A 131 -10.69 -10.04 -31.09
N SER A 132 -9.48 -10.56 -30.87
CA SER A 132 -8.70 -10.32 -29.66
C SER A 132 -7.25 -10.05 -30.03
N ALA A 133 -6.67 -8.99 -29.47
CA ALA A 133 -5.23 -8.84 -29.43
C ALA A 133 -4.69 -9.55 -28.19
N LEU A 134 -3.76 -10.48 -28.36
CA LEU A 134 -3.26 -11.34 -27.29
C LEU A 134 -1.85 -10.98 -26.84
N ALA A 135 -1.02 -10.43 -27.73
CA ALA A 135 0.33 -10.00 -27.42
C ALA A 135 0.79 -8.83 -28.29
N ILE A 136 1.84 -8.14 -27.85
CA ILE A 136 2.42 -6.96 -28.51
C ILE A 136 3.96 -7.01 -28.39
N SER A 137 4.68 -6.56 -29.42
CA SER A 137 6.15 -6.48 -29.42
C SER A 137 6.67 -5.44 -28.41
N ALA A 138 7.94 -5.53 -28.03
CA ALA A 138 8.53 -4.66 -27.02
C ALA A 138 8.46 -3.17 -27.39
N ASP A 139 8.63 -2.86 -28.67
CA ASP A 139 8.56 -1.50 -29.23
C ASP A 139 7.12 -1.01 -29.47
N GLY A 140 6.10 -1.83 -29.17
CA GLY A 140 4.70 -1.50 -29.39
C GLY A 140 4.25 -1.47 -30.85
N SER A 141 5.11 -1.83 -31.81
CA SER A 141 4.83 -1.64 -33.24
C SER A 141 3.98 -2.75 -33.86
N THR A 142 4.03 -3.95 -33.28
CA THR A 142 3.38 -5.15 -33.82
C THR A 142 2.49 -5.80 -32.77
N VAL A 143 1.20 -5.91 -33.08
CA VAL A 143 0.20 -6.57 -32.23
C VAL A 143 -0.22 -7.88 -32.89
N VAL A 144 -0.40 -8.94 -32.12
CA VAL A 144 -0.83 -10.25 -32.65
C VAL A 144 -2.05 -10.77 -31.93
N GLY A 145 -2.80 -11.64 -32.59
CA GLY A 145 -3.99 -12.23 -32.01
C GLY A 145 -4.77 -13.06 -33.00
N TYR A 146 -6.10 -13.06 -32.85
CA TYR A 146 -7.01 -13.70 -33.78
C TYR A 146 -8.23 -12.84 -34.10
N SER A 147 -8.80 -13.05 -35.28
CA SER A 147 -10.09 -12.50 -35.68
C SER A 147 -10.90 -13.52 -36.45
N GLY A 148 -12.23 -13.44 -36.39
CA GLY A 148 -13.11 -14.37 -37.08
C GLY A 148 -14.51 -14.46 -36.50
N THR A 149 -15.10 -15.65 -36.58
CA THR A 149 -16.36 -16.01 -35.94
C THR A 149 -16.10 -16.91 -34.73
N SER A 150 -17.15 -17.26 -33.98
CA SER A 150 -17.06 -18.24 -32.88
C SER A 150 -16.58 -19.63 -33.32
N THR A 151 -16.72 -19.97 -34.60
CA THR A 151 -16.38 -21.29 -35.16
C THR A 151 -15.21 -21.27 -36.14
N GLN A 152 -14.72 -20.11 -36.54
CA GLN A 152 -13.59 -19.97 -37.46
C GLN A 152 -12.73 -18.78 -37.05
N LYS A 153 -11.57 -19.05 -36.46
CA LYS A 153 -10.60 -18.04 -36.00
C LYS A 153 -9.38 -18.02 -36.88
N ASN A 154 -8.90 -16.83 -37.23
CA ASN A 154 -7.74 -16.63 -38.07
C ASN A 154 -6.70 -15.78 -37.34
N ALA A 155 -5.46 -16.26 -37.30
CA ALA A 155 -4.36 -15.55 -36.70
C ALA A 155 -4.08 -14.27 -37.49
N PHE A 156 -3.80 -13.17 -36.80
CA PHE A 156 -3.41 -11.91 -37.45
C PHE A 156 -2.18 -11.31 -36.78
N TYR A 157 -1.50 -10.46 -37.54
CA TYR A 157 -0.65 -9.41 -36.99
C TYR A 157 -1.16 -8.04 -37.44
N TYR A 158 -0.92 -7.02 -36.64
CA TYR A 158 -1.35 -5.65 -36.87
C TYR A 158 -0.15 -4.72 -36.71
N THR A 159 -0.04 -3.78 -37.65
CA THR A 159 0.85 -2.62 -37.54
C THR A 159 0.06 -1.37 -37.89
N SER A 160 0.47 -0.21 -37.39
CA SER A 160 -0.17 1.07 -37.73
C SER A 160 -0.13 1.40 -39.24
N VAL A 161 0.85 0.84 -39.97
CA VAL A 161 1.04 1.06 -41.40
C VAL A 161 0.18 0.14 -42.26
N LEU A 162 0.14 -1.15 -41.93
CA LEU A 162 -0.54 -2.16 -42.75
C LEU A 162 -1.98 -2.44 -42.31
N GLY A 163 -2.35 -2.03 -41.09
CA GLY A 163 -3.59 -2.47 -40.47
C GLY A 163 -3.55 -3.96 -40.12
N MET A 164 -4.73 -4.56 -39.90
CA MET A 164 -4.84 -5.98 -39.54
C MET A 164 -4.56 -6.84 -40.78
N THR A 165 -3.54 -7.68 -40.70
CA THR A 165 -3.13 -8.61 -41.76
C THR A 165 -3.21 -10.05 -41.26
N GLU A 166 -3.91 -10.90 -41.99
CA GLU A 166 -4.04 -12.33 -41.68
C GLU A 166 -2.70 -13.05 -41.89
N LEU A 167 -2.34 -13.92 -40.94
CA LEU A 167 -1.16 -14.76 -41.01
C LEU A 167 -1.43 -16.00 -41.88
N THR A 168 -0.38 -16.51 -42.53
CA THR A 168 -0.46 -17.74 -43.33
C THR A 168 -0.87 -18.94 -42.46
N LYS A 169 -1.65 -19.87 -43.00
CA LYS A 169 -2.10 -21.09 -42.30
C LYS A 169 -1.46 -22.34 -42.89
N LEU A 170 -1.34 -23.40 -42.09
CA LEU A 170 -0.99 -24.73 -42.59
C LEU A 170 -2.07 -25.25 -43.56
N ASN A 171 -3.34 -24.94 -43.28
CA ASN A 171 -4.45 -25.16 -44.18
C ASN A 171 -5.40 -23.96 -44.17
N ALA A 172 -5.70 -23.41 -45.35
CA ALA A 172 -6.48 -22.18 -45.48
C ALA A 172 -7.90 -22.27 -44.89
N SER A 173 -8.50 -23.46 -44.88
CA SER A 173 -9.89 -23.69 -44.46
C SER A 173 -10.09 -23.89 -42.97
N PHE A 174 -9.02 -23.88 -42.16
CA PHE A 174 -9.06 -24.27 -40.75
C PHE A 174 -8.56 -23.16 -39.83
N GLN A 175 -8.70 -23.33 -38.51
CA GLN A 175 -8.42 -22.26 -37.56
C GLN A 175 -6.92 -22.01 -37.36
N SER A 176 -6.60 -20.79 -36.94
CA SER A 176 -5.27 -20.41 -36.45
C SER A 176 -5.39 -19.29 -35.42
N GLN A 177 -4.47 -19.24 -34.46
CA GLN A 177 -4.33 -18.11 -33.54
C GLN A 177 -2.86 -17.81 -33.27
N ALA A 178 -2.52 -16.53 -33.24
CA ALA A 178 -1.24 -16.05 -32.75
C ALA A 178 -1.39 -15.70 -31.27
N LEU A 179 -0.64 -16.39 -30.40
CA LEU A 179 -0.80 -16.28 -28.94
C LEU A 179 0.30 -15.43 -28.31
N SER A 180 1.49 -15.39 -28.91
CA SER A 180 2.63 -14.63 -28.39
C SER A 180 3.52 -14.11 -29.51
N ILE A 181 4.26 -13.03 -29.25
CA ILE A 181 5.25 -12.44 -30.14
C ILE A 181 6.54 -12.18 -29.36
N SER A 182 7.67 -12.52 -29.99
CA SER A 182 9.00 -12.23 -29.45
C SER A 182 9.19 -10.73 -29.25
N ARG A 183 9.97 -10.35 -28.22
CA ARG A 183 10.22 -8.93 -27.92
C ARG A 183 10.79 -8.15 -29.09
N ASN A 184 11.69 -8.76 -29.86
CA ASN A 184 12.28 -8.14 -31.04
C ASN A 184 11.30 -8.01 -32.22
N GLY A 185 10.07 -8.52 -32.10
CA GLY A 185 9.02 -8.43 -33.12
C GLY A 185 9.26 -9.30 -34.35
N THR A 186 10.17 -10.27 -34.32
CA THR A 186 10.57 -11.04 -35.52
C THR A 186 9.96 -12.43 -35.63
N ALA A 187 9.44 -12.95 -34.53
CA ALA A 187 8.83 -14.28 -34.45
C ALA A 187 7.51 -14.24 -33.65
N ILE A 188 6.50 -14.95 -34.17
CA ILE A 188 5.18 -15.10 -33.55
C ILE A 188 4.96 -16.58 -33.27
N ALA A 189 4.49 -16.93 -32.08
CA ALA A 189 4.14 -18.28 -31.68
C ALA A 189 2.62 -18.44 -31.51
N GLY A 190 2.11 -19.63 -31.84
CA GLY A 190 0.70 -19.96 -31.68
C GLY A 190 0.37 -21.33 -32.22
N TYR A 191 -0.80 -21.47 -32.82
CA TYR A 191 -1.20 -22.73 -33.45
C TYR A 191 -1.95 -22.52 -34.77
N SER A 192 -1.87 -23.53 -35.64
CA SER A 192 -2.65 -23.65 -36.87
C SER A 192 -3.19 -25.07 -36.98
N GLU A 193 -4.45 -25.19 -37.39
CA GLU A 193 -5.08 -26.48 -37.63
C GLU A 193 -4.67 -27.08 -38.97
N THR A 194 -4.60 -28.40 -38.99
CA THR A 194 -4.43 -29.22 -40.20
C THR A 194 -5.78 -29.58 -40.82
N SER A 195 -5.77 -30.22 -41.99
CA SER A 195 -6.99 -30.69 -42.65
C SER A 195 -7.81 -31.72 -41.87
N ALA A 196 -7.25 -32.27 -40.79
CA ALA A 196 -7.92 -33.18 -39.87
C ALA A 196 -8.53 -32.47 -38.64
N SER A 197 -8.62 -31.12 -38.65
CA SER A 197 -9.01 -30.31 -37.48
C SER A 197 -8.13 -30.53 -36.25
N VAL A 198 -6.86 -30.87 -36.49
CA VAL A 198 -5.87 -31.07 -35.42
C VAL A 198 -5.00 -29.83 -35.33
N GLU A 199 -4.98 -29.21 -34.15
CA GLU A 199 -4.12 -28.07 -33.83
C GLU A 199 -2.65 -28.50 -33.78
N LYS A 200 -1.80 -27.75 -34.46
CA LYS A 200 -0.34 -27.90 -34.39
C LYS A 200 0.29 -26.59 -33.97
N ALA A 201 1.22 -26.68 -33.04
CA ALA A 201 2.06 -25.55 -32.65
C ALA A 201 2.87 -25.08 -33.85
N VAL A 202 2.86 -23.78 -34.08
CA VAL A 202 3.56 -23.16 -35.22
C VAL A 202 4.30 -21.91 -34.76
N ILE A 203 5.34 -21.57 -35.53
CA ILE A 203 6.03 -20.29 -35.43
C ILE A 203 5.97 -19.59 -36.79
N TRP A 204 5.53 -18.33 -36.80
CA TRP A 204 5.59 -17.47 -37.98
C TRP A 204 6.83 -16.59 -37.92
N THR A 205 7.57 -16.55 -39.02
CA THR A 205 8.86 -15.86 -39.16
C THR A 205 9.01 -15.26 -40.56
N GLY A 206 10.11 -14.55 -40.80
CA GLY A 206 10.38 -13.83 -42.05
C GLY A 206 9.58 -12.52 -42.12
N GLY A 207 9.99 -11.59 -43.00
CA GLY A 207 9.52 -10.19 -43.06
C GLY A 207 8.07 -9.94 -42.60
N SER A 208 7.10 -9.97 -43.50
CA SER A 208 5.68 -9.82 -43.17
C SER A 208 5.05 -11.10 -42.56
N PHE A 209 5.83 -11.87 -41.80
CA PHE A 209 5.44 -13.15 -41.18
C PHE A 209 4.91 -14.21 -42.16
N GLY A 210 5.42 -14.20 -43.39
CA GLY A 210 4.96 -15.09 -44.47
C GLY A 210 5.49 -16.53 -44.39
N SER A 211 6.44 -16.83 -43.51
CA SER A 211 6.98 -18.17 -43.33
C SER A 211 6.39 -18.83 -42.08
N ILE A 212 5.59 -19.86 -42.26
CA ILE A 212 5.04 -20.69 -41.18
C ILE A 212 5.84 -21.98 -41.04
N VAL A 213 6.29 -22.28 -39.82
CA VAL A 213 6.97 -23.53 -39.49
C VAL A 213 6.14 -24.27 -38.45
N GLN A 214 5.75 -25.50 -38.78
CA GLN A 214 5.16 -26.44 -37.82
C GLN A 214 6.25 -26.99 -36.90
N LEU A 215 6.06 -26.88 -35.58
CA LEU A 215 6.98 -27.45 -34.61
C LEU A 215 6.81 -28.98 -34.64
N GLU A 216 7.90 -29.74 -34.84
CA GLU A 216 7.86 -31.18 -35.19
C GLU A 216 6.97 -32.06 -34.30
N THR A 217 6.36 -33.08 -34.89
CA THR A 217 5.09 -33.68 -34.42
C THR A 217 5.11 -35.19 -34.14
N THR A 218 6.27 -35.82 -33.96
CA THR A 218 6.31 -37.28 -33.71
C THR A 218 5.83 -37.65 -32.30
N THR A 219 5.96 -36.74 -31.34
CA THR A 219 5.61 -36.98 -29.92
C THR A 219 4.14 -36.64 -29.61
N TYR A 220 3.55 -35.68 -30.33
CA TYR A 220 2.28 -35.05 -29.97
C TYR A 220 1.22 -35.15 -31.08
N ALA A 221 0.04 -35.66 -30.71
CA ALA A 221 -1.14 -35.73 -31.55
C ALA A 221 -1.66 -34.33 -31.89
N SER A 222 -1.70 -33.41 -30.92
CA SER A 222 -2.01 -31.97 -31.11
C SER A 222 -1.06 -31.12 -30.25
N SER A 223 -0.86 -29.85 -30.62
CA SER A 223 -0.01 -28.95 -29.84
C SER A 223 -0.39 -27.47 -30.03
N ARG A 224 -0.10 -26.66 -29.00
CA ARG A 224 -0.24 -25.20 -28.99
C ARG A 224 1.03 -24.58 -28.41
N ALA A 225 1.58 -23.57 -29.08
CA ALA A 225 2.65 -22.75 -28.53
C ALA A 225 2.06 -21.52 -27.82
N TYR A 226 2.32 -21.37 -26.52
CA TYR A 226 1.78 -20.28 -25.71
C TYR A 226 2.72 -19.08 -25.62
N ALA A 227 4.04 -19.31 -25.58
CA ALA A 227 5.02 -18.24 -25.41
C ALA A 227 6.29 -18.46 -26.23
N VAL A 228 7.00 -17.37 -26.50
CA VAL A 228 8.27 -17.35 -27.24
C VAL A 228 9.26 -16.40 -26.57
N SER A 229 10.50 -16.86 -26.43
CA SER A 229 11.63 -16.07 -25.90
C SER A 229 11.89 -14.78 -26.70
N SER A 230 12.63 -13.84 -26.10
CA SER A 230 12.84 -12.50 -26.66
C SER A 230 13.47 -12.49 -28.05
N ASN A 231 14.30 -13.49 -28.35
CA ASN A 231 14.99 -13.64 -29.63
C ASN A 231 14.25 -14.54 -30.63
N GLY A 232 13.14 -15.18 -30.24
CA GLY A 232 12.39 -16.08 -31.11
C GLY A 232 12.89 -17.54 -31.17
N ASN A 233 13.94 -17.91 -30.44
CA ASN A 233 14.61 -19.21 -30.59
C ASN A 233 14.03 -20.32 -29.73
N VAL A 234 13.50 -19.97 -28.56
CA VAL A 234 12.82 -20.89 -27.64
C VAL A 234 11.31 -20.61 -27.66
N VAL A 235 10.53 -21.66 -27.83
CA VAL A 235 9.06 -21.63 -27.81
C VAL A 235 8.56 -22.66 -26.79
N VAL A 236 7.58 -22.30 -25.97
CA VAL A 236 7.01 -23.21 -24.97
C VAL A 236 5.49 -23.33 -25.15
N GLY A 237 4.93 -24.44 -24.69
CA GLY A 237 3.50 -24.67 -24.81
C GLY A 237 3.03 -25.99 -24.22
N THR A 238 1.91 -26.50 -24.74
CA THR A 238 1.37 -27.82 -24.38
C THR A 238 1.06 -28.65 -25.62
N GLY A 239 1.14 -29.97 -25.50
CA GLY A 239 0.67 -30.88 -26.52
C GLY A 239 0.03 -32.13 -25.93
N THR A 240 -0.94 -32.68 -26.64
CA THR A 240 -1.52 -33.98 -26.30
C THR A 240 -0.61 -35.07 -26.82
N THR A 241 -0.01 -35.86 -25.93
CA THR A 241 0.81 -37.02 -26.29
C THR A 241 -0.03 -38.06 -27.05
N ILE A 242 0.62 -39.00 -27.76
CA ILE A 242 -0.10 -40.10 -28.44
C ILE A 242 -0.94 -40.92 -27.43
N GLY A 243 -0.57 -40.95 -26.16
CA GLY A 243 -1.31 -41.59 -25.07
C GLY A 243 -2.49 -40.77 -24.50
N GLY A 244 -2.72 -39.54 -24.98
CA GLY A 244 -3.86 -38.70 -24.60
C GLY A 244 -3.63 -37.70 -23.47
N ALA A 245 -2.51 -37.76 -22.75
CA ALA A 245 -2.17 -36.81 -21.68
C ALA A 245 -1.66 -35.48 -22.24
N LEU A 246 -2.02 -34.35 -21.60
CA LEU A 246 -1.45 -33.04 -21.92
C LEU A 246 -0.07 -32.92 -21.29
N SER A 247 0.92 -32.57 -22.09
CA SER A 247 2.30 -32.42 -21.62
C SER A 247 2.89 -31.10 -22.10
N ALA A 248 3.44 -30.37 -21.15
CA ALA A 248 4.22 -29.17 -21.40
C ALA A 248 5.44 -29.53 -22.27
N PHE A 249 5.79 -28.65 -23.19
CA PHE A 249 6.97 -28.83 -24.04
C PHE A 249 7.81 -27.56 -24.12
N LYS A 250 9.09 -27.74 -24.39
CA LYS A 250 10.05 -26.72 -24.78
C LYS A 250 10.59 -27.05 -26.17
N TYR A 251 10.46 -26.12 -27.10
CA TYR A 251 11.02 -26.20 -28.44
C TYR A 251 12.27 -25.32 -28.51
N SER A 252 13.41 -25.93 -28.78
CA SER A 252 14.69 -25.25 -28.96
C SER A 252 15.59 -26.06 -29.89
N GLY A 253 16.46 -25.39 -30.65
CA GLY A 253 17.38 -26.07 -31.57
C GLY A 253 16.67 -26.93 -32.62
N ARG A 254 15.45 -26.56 -33.00
CA ARG A 254 14.54 -27.30 -33.89
C ARG A 254 13.95 -28.60 -33.33
N THR A 255 14.12 -28.86 -32.03
CA THR A 255 13.61 -30.06 -31.38
C THR A 255 12.54 -29.67 -30.36
N MET A 256 11.40 -30.36 -30.42
CA MET A 256 10.32 -30.24 -29.43
C MET A 256 10.53 -31.32 -28.34
N THR A 257 10.84 -30.89 -27.11
CA THR A 257 11.15 -31.79 -25.99
C THR A 257 10.07 -31.66 -24.91
N PRO A 258 9.48 -32.77 -24.42
CA PRO A 258 8.60 -32.73 -23.25
C PRO A 258 9.33 -32.23 -22.01
N ILE A 259 8.65 -31.40 -21.20
CA ILE A 259 9.15 -31.02 -19.88
C ILE A 259 8.78 -32.12 -18.88
N ALA A 260 9.78 -32.72 -18.24
CA ALA A 260 9.58 -33.81 -17.30
C ALA A 260 8.99 -33.28 -15.97
N MET A 261 7.75 -33.65 -15.68
CA MET A 261 7.05 -33.27 -14.45
C MET A 261 7.33 -34.24 -13.29
N PRO A 262 7.08 -33.84 -12.03
CA PRO A 262 7.15 -34.73 -10.88
C PRO A 262 6.29 -36.00 -11.04
N THR A 263 6.73 -37.10 -10.42
CA THR A 263 6.01 -38.38 -10.47
C THR A 263 4.58 -38.22 -9.95
N GLY A 264 3.61 -38.69 -10.73
CA GLY A 264 2.18 -38.58 -10.39
C GLY A 264 1.47 -37.39 -11.04
N ALA A 265 2.20 -36.50 -11.71
CA ALA A 265 1.59 -35.48 -12.57
C ALA A 265 0.81 -36.12 -13.72
N THR A 266 -0.42 -35.67 -13.93
CA THR A 266 -1.34 -36.21 -14.94
C THR A 266 -1.36 -35.37 -16.22
N ASP A 267 -1.33 -34.05 -16.06
CA ASP A 267 -1.30 -33.08 -17.16
C ASP A 267 -0.32 -31.93 -16.85
N SER A 268 0.19 -31.25 -17.88
CA SER A 268 0.99 -30.03 -17.71
C SER A 268 0.92 -29.05 -18.87
N GLU A 269 1.10 -27.78 -18.56
CA GLU A 269 1.20 -26.68 -19.53
C GLU A 269 2.39 -25.77 -19.18
N ALA A 270 3.13 -25.34 -20.20
CA ALA A 270 4.10 -24.25 -20.08
C ALA A 270 3.44 -22.96 -20.58
N ARG A 271 3.30 -21.97 -19.69
CA ARG A 271 2.59 -20.72 -19.96
C ARG A 271 3.49 -19.60 -20.45
N ASP A 272 4.71 -19.52 -19.94
CA ASP A 272 5.63 -18.45 -20.28
C ASP A 272 7.11 -18.88 -20.20
N VAL A 273 8.00 -18.10 -20.80
CA VAL A 273 9.45 -18.36 -20.88
C VAL A 273 10.25 -17.07 -20.79
N SER A 274 11.38 -17.08 -20.06
CA SER A 274 12.29 -15.94 -19.91
C SER A 274 12.87 -15.48 -21.25
N GLY A 275 13.45 -14.28 -21.26
CA GLY A 275 13.92 -13.62 -22.47
C GLY A 275 15.03 -14.39 -23.19
N ASP A 276 15.91 -15.04 -22.43
CA ASP A 276 16.95 -15.93 -22.93
C ASP A 276 16.47 -17.35 -23.28
N GLY A 277 15.31 -17.76 -22.75
CA GLY A 277 14.77 -19.11 -22.92
C GLY A 277 15.14 -20.10 -21.82
N ASP A 278 15.84 -19.68 -20.77
CA ASP A 278 16.41 -20.57 -19.74
C ASP A 278 15.42 -20.97 -18.65
N VAL A 279 14.46 -20.09 -18.34
CA VAL A 279 13.42 -20.32 -17.32
C VAL A 279 12.07 -20.47 -17.99
N THR A 280 11.39 -21.58 -17.75
CA THR A 280 10.01 -21.83 -18.20
C THR A 280 9.09 -21.94 -17.01
N VAL A 281 7.89 -21.36 -17.07
CA VAL A 281 6.90 -21.42 -15.99
C VAL A 281 5.55 -21.92 -16.48
N GLY A 282 4.77 -22.49 -15.58
CA GLY A 282 3.43 -22.96 -15.90
C GLY A 282 2.78 -23.67 -14.73
N TYR A 283 1.95 -24.66 -15.03
CA TYR A 283 1.37 -25.53 -14.02
C TYR A 283 1.27 -26.97 -14.49
N TYR A 284 1.16 -27.88 -13.53
CA TYR A 284 0.84 -29.27 -13.75
C TYR A 284 -0.28 -29.73 -12.81
N ASN A 285 -1.04 -30.75 -13.19
CA ASN A 285 -2.08 -31.33 -12.33
C ASN A 285 -1.50 -32.52 -11.57
N GLY A 286 -1.58 -32.48 -10.24
CA GLY A 286 -1.21 -33.57 -9.36
C GLY A 286 -2.16 -34.78 -9.49
N ALA A 287 -1.83 -35.86 -8.77
CA ALA A 287 -2.65 -37.07 -8.74
C ALA A 287 -4.02 -36.86 -8.06
N ASP A 288 -4.12 -35.83 -7.24
CA ASP A 288 -5.34 -35.34 -6.57
C ASP A 288 -6.20 -34.44 -7.46
N GLY A 289 -5.73 -34.12 -8.68
CA GLY A 289 -6.42 -33.27 -9.64
C GLY A 289 -6.20 -31.76 -9.42
N ASN A 290 -5.42 -31.37 -8.41
CA ASN A 290 -5.10 -29.99 -8.13
C ASN A 290 -3.98 -29.47 -9.04
N SER A 291 -4.05 -28.21 -9.45
CA SER A 291 -3.00 -27.57 -10.27
C SER A 291 -1.88 -27.01 -9.38
N MET A 292 -0.62 -27.25 -9.73
CA MET A 292 0.55 -26.73 -9.02
C MET A 292 1.39 -25.87 -9.95
N ALA A 293 1.68 -24.65 -9.53
CA ALA A 293 2.60 -23.76 -10.20
C ALA A 293 4.01 -24.35 -10.18
N TYR A 294 4.70 -24.25 -11.31
CA TYR A 294 6.09 -24.68 -11.39
C TYR A 294 6.98 -23.65 -12.09
N ARG A 295 8.25 -23.70 -11.71
CA ARG A 295 9.38 -23.05 -12.40
C ARG A 295 10.35 -24.13 -12.86
N GLN A 296 10.72 -24.12 -14.13
CA GLN A 296 11.64 -25.09 -14.73
C GLN A 296 12.89 -24.40 -15.26
N THR A 297 14.04 -25.01 -14.98
CA THR A 297 15.31 -24.67 -15.63
C THR A 297 15.97 -25.94 -16.15
N ASP A 298 16.80 -25.83 -17.18
CA ASP A 298 17.45 -27.01 -17.76
C ASP A 298 18.47 -27.65 -16.79
N ALA A 299 19.07 -26.85 -15.91
CA ALA A 299 20.02 -27.32 -14.89
C ALA A 299 19.34 -27.88 -13.63
N GLY A 300 18.23 -27.27 -13.18
CA GLY A 300 17.55 -27.63 -11.93
C GLY A 300 16.35 -28.56 -12.09
N GLY A 301 15.86 -28.78 -13.31
CA GLY A 301 14.60 -29.47 -13.55
C GLY A 301 13.39 -28.63 -13.13
N VAL A 302 12.26 -29.31 -12.88
CA VAL A 302 11.00 -28.69 -12.43
C VAL A 302 11.03 -28.51 -10.91
N MET A 303 10.80 -27.28 -10.47
CA MET A 303 10.59 -26.89 -9.08
C MET A 303 9.11 -26.61 -8.85
N ASP A 304 8.51 -27.32 -7.90
CA ASP A 304 7.17 -27.00 -7.38
C ASP A 304 7.24 -25.73 -6.52
N MET A 305 6.35 -24.77 -6.77
CA MET A 305 6.33 -23.48 -6.07
C MET A 305 5.39 -23.48 -4.85
N GLY A 306 4.59 -24.53 -4.67
CA GLY A 306 3.58 -24.63 -3.62
C GLY A 306 2.33 -23.78 -3.91
N THR A 307 1.60 -23.49 -2.84
CA THR A 307 0.36 -22.70 -2.83
C THR A 307 0.44 -21.66 -1.73
N LEU A 308 -0.39 -20.62 -1.80
CA LEU A 308 -0.64 -19.73 -0.67
C LEU A 308 -1.26 -20.49 0.50
N SER A 309 -1.11 -19.97 1.72
CA SER A 309 -1.56 -20.63 2.93
C SER A 309 -3.06 -20.96 2.87
N GLY A 310 -3.40 -22.22 3.20
CA GLY A 310 -4.76 -22.75 3.11
C GLY A 310 -5.21 -23.14 1.69
N GLY A 311 -4.47 -22.77 0.65
CA GLY A 311 -4.75 -23.10 -0.74
C GLY A 311 -4.35 -24.51 -1.13
N SER A 312 -4.98 -25.01 -2.19
CA SER A 312 -4.73 -26.32 -2.79
C SER A 312 -4.39 -26.26 -4.28
N SER A 313 -4.38 -25.10 -4.92
CA SER A 313 -4.07 -24.96 -6.34
C SER A 313 -3.40 -23.65 -6.67
N SER A 314 -2.36 -23.71 -7.50
CA SER A 314 -1.61 -22.57 -8.00
C SER A 314 -1.26 -22.72 -9.47
N MET A 315 -1.07 -21.58 -10.15
CA MET A 315 -0.70 -21.52 -11.56
C MET A 315 0.25 -20.36 -11.80
N ALA A 316 1.48 -20.64 -12.28
CA ALA A 316 2.36 -19.60 -12.78
C ALA A 316 1.95 -19.21 -14.21
N THR A 317 1.74 -17.92 -14.43
CA THR A 317 1.24 -17.39 -15.71
C THR A 317 2.25 -16.54 -16.45
N SER A 318 3.27 -16.01 -15.75
CA SER A 318 4.30 -15.16 -16.36
C SER A 318 5.63 -15.22 -15.63
N VAL A 319 6.72 -14.93 -16.35
CA VAL A 319 8.09 -14.85 -15.82
C VAL A 319 8.81 -13.61 -16.38
N SER A 320 9.69 -13.01 -15.58
CA SER A 320 10.50 -11.87 -16.01
C SER A 320 11.52 -12.28 -17.07
N ASP A 321 12.02 -11.31 -17.87
CA ASP A 321 12.97 -11.61 -18.94
C ASP A 321 14.29 -12.22 -18.43
N ASP A 322 14.71 -11.81 -17.24
CA ASP A 322 15.89 -12.34 -16.54
C ASP A 322 15.60 -13.65 -15.78
N GLY A 323 14.34 -14.11 -15.77
CA GLY A 323 13.94 -15.35 -15.12
C GLY A 323 13.94 -15.34 -13.59
N SER A 324 14.12 -14.17 -12.96
CA SER A 324 14.25 -14.02 -11.50
C SER A 324 12.91 -13.91 -10.77
N THR A 325 11.88 -13.37 -11.44
CA THR A 325 10.55 -13.14 -10.85
C THR A 325 9.49 -13.92 -11.62
N VAL A 326 8.67 -14.67 -10.89
CA VAL A 326 7.53 -15.43 -11.43
C VAL A 326 6.25 -14.89 -10.80
N MET A 327 5.21 -14.76 -11.61
CA MET A 327 3.88 -14.39 -11.11
C MET A 327 2.83 -15.38 -11.56
N GLY A 328 1.76 -15.42 -10.79
CA GLY A 328 0.68 -16.34 -11.03
C GLY A 328 -0.51 -16.08 -10.12
N VAL A 329 -1.37 -17.08 -10.02
CA VAL A 329 -2.51 -17.09 -9.11
C VAL A 329 -2.47 -18.35 -8.25
N SER A 330 -2.87 -18.23 -7.00
CA SER A 330 -3.08 -19.37 -6.10
C SER A 330 -4.42 -19.17 -5.42
N ASN A 331 -5.15 -20.27 -5.21
CA ASN A 331 -6.29 -20.19 -4.31
C ASN A 331 -5.81 -20.08 -2.85
N THR A 332 -6.74 -19.70 -1.98
CA THR A 332 -6.55 -19.68 -0.52
C THR A 332 -7.46 -20.74 0.12
N GLU A 333 -7.69 -20.65 1.45
CA GLU A 333 -8.62 -21.53 2.18
C GLU A 333 -10.02 -21.59 1.53
N ASN A 334 -10.45 -20.52 0.86
CA ASN A 334 -11.59 -20.54 -0.02
C ASN A 334 -11.15 -20.94 -1.44
N ALA A 335 -11.42 -22.19 -1.83
CA ALA A 335 -10.95 -22.75 -3.10
C ALA A 335 -11.46 -21.99 -4.36
N ASP A 336 -12.55 -21.22 -4.23
CA ASP A 336 -13.10 -20.39 -5.32
C ASP A 336 -12.43 -19.01 -5.42
N GLU A 337 -11.56 -18.64 -4.48
CA GLU A 337 -10.88 -17.35 -4.42
C GLU A 337 -9.42 -17.49 -4.84
N PHE A 338 -9.10 -17.02 -6.05
CA PHE A 338 -7.73 -16.94 -6.55
C PHE A 338 -7.12 -15.58 -6.26
N ARG A 339 -5.97 -15.58 -5.59
CA ARG A 339 -5.18 -14.39 -5.29
C ARG A 339 -3.89 -14.39 -6.10
N PRO A 340 -3.46 -13.22 -6.60
CA PRO A 340 -2.19 -13.10 -7.29
C PRO A 340 -1.04 -13.34 -6.33
N PHE A 341 -0.01 -14.05 -6.79
CA PHE A 341 1.24 -14.22 -6.06
C PHE A 341 2.43 -13.69 -6.86
N VAL A 342 3.48 -13.32 -6.13
CA VAL A 342 4.84 -13.12 -6.65
C VAL A 342 5.77 -14.17 -6.05
N PHE A 343 6.73 -14.65 -6.83
CA PHE A 343 7.74 -15.60 -6.38
C PHE A 343 9.12 -15.20 -6.91
N ARG A 344 10.10 -15.12 -6.02
CA ARG A 344 11.54 -15.11 -6.37
C ARG A 344 12.26 -16.29 -5.73
N THR A 345 12.15 -16.41 -4.41
CA THR A 345 12.60 -17.59 -3.65
C THR A 345 11.46 -18.26 -2.87
N VAL A 346 10.46 -17.48 -2.44
CA VAL A 346 9.24 -17.95 -1.77
C VAL A 346 8.00 -17.36 -2.43
N MET A 347 6.88 -18.09 -2.36
CA MET A 347 5.59 -17.57 -2.85
C MET A 347 5.05 -16.56 -1.84
N GLN A 348 4.74 -15.36 -2.31
CA GLN A 348 4.16 -14.30 -1.49
C GLN A 348 2.80 -13.86 -2.05
N ASP A 349 1.81 -13.67 -1.17
CA ASP A 349 0.51 -13.10 -1.53
C ASP A 349 0.67 -11.63 -1.88
N MET A 350 0.43 -11.29 -3.14
CA MET A 350 0.72 -9.96 -3.67
C MET A 350 -0.14 -8.87 -3.03
N MET A 351 -1.38 -9.21 -2.67
CA MET A 351 -2.32 -8.25 -2.08
C MET A 351 -1.93 -7.96 -0.62
N ASN A 352 -1.61 -9.00 0.16
CA ASN A 352 -1.11 -8.82 1.53
C ASN A 352 0.25 -8.12 1.54
N LEU A 353 1.12 -8.43 0.57
CA LEU A 353 2.44 -7.80 0.44
C LEU A 353 2.31 -6.28 0.23
N MET A 354 1.36 -5.84 -0.59
CA MET A 354 1.08 -4.42 -0.77
C MET A 354 0.44 -3.79 0.46
N GLU A 355 -0.52 -4.46 1.10
CA GLU A 355 -1.17 -4.00 2.33
C GLU A 355 -0.15 -3.84 3.47
N SER A 356 0.91 -4.65 3.49
CA SER A 356 2.01 -4.50 4.46
C SER A 356 2.73 -3.14 4.35
N VAL A 357 2.78 -2.52 3.17
CA VAL A 357 3.36 -1.17 3.00
C VAL A 357 2.37 -0.10 3.47
N GLU A 358 1.07 -0.32 3.29
CA GLU A 358 0.02 0.57 3.81
C GLU A 358 -0.01 0.56 5.35
N ASP A 359 0.22 -0.58 5.99
CA ASP A 359 0.31 -0.69 7.45
C ASP A 359 1.48 0.14 8.04
N ILE A 360 2.57 0.33 7.29
CA ILE A 360 3.63 1.27 7.67
C ILE A 360 3.13 2.72 7.68
N ALA A 361 2.25 3.08 6.75
CA ALA A 361 1.67 4.43 6.69
C ALA A 361 0.73 4.69 7.88
N ASP A 362 -0.18 3.76 8.17
CA ASP A 362 -1.07 3.83 9.33
C ASP A 362 -0.29 3.83 10.66
N GLY A 363 0.70 2.94 10.79
CA GLY A 363 1.59 2.92 11.95
C GLY A 363 2.36 4.25 12.13
N SER A 364 2.78 4.87 11.03
CA SER A 364 3.50 6.16 11.08
C SER A 364 2.62 7.30 11.59
N SER A 365 1.33 7.34 11.23
CA SER A 365 0.41 8.39 11.73
C SER A 365 0.14 8.26 13.22
N LYS A 366 -0.06 7.03 13.71
CA LYS A 366 -0.22 6.70 15.13
C LYS A 366 1.06 7.01 15.93
N ALA A 367 2.23 6.71 15.37
CA ALA A 367 3.52 7.04 15.99
C ALA A 367 3.73 8.56 16.11
N VAL A 368 3.35 9.33 15.08
CA VAL A 368 3.36 10.80 15.10
C VAL A 368 2.46 11.33 16.22
N ASP A 369 1.24 10.82 16.36
CA ASP A 369 0.31 11.24 17.42
C ASP A 369 0.82 10.92 18.82
N ARG A 370 1.34 9.70 19.01
CA ARG A 370 1.99 9.29 20.27
C ARG A 370 3.15 10.21 20.62
N ASN A 371 4.07 10.46 19.70
CA ASN A 371 5.26 11.24 20.00
C ASN A 371 4.93 12.73 20.22
N ASN A 372 3.97 13.28 19.48
CA ASN A 372 3.43 14.61 19.75
C ASN A 372 2.77 14.72 21.13
N ARG A 373 2.06 13.68 21.56
CA ARG A 373 1.47 13.61 22.90
C ARG A 373 2.55 13.64 23.99
N LEU A 374 3.61 12.85 23.84
CA LEU A 374 4.72 12.77 24.79
C LEU A 374 5.52 14.07 24.85
N ALA A 375 5.87 14.66 23.69
CA ALA A 375 6.49 15.98 23.62
C ALA A 375 5.63 17.05 24.30
N ARG A 376 4.30 17.03 24.08
CA ARG A 376 3.37 17.94 24.76
C ARG A 376 3.33 17.73 26.27
N ARG A 377 3.32 16.48 26.75
CA ARG A 377 3.38 16.21 28.19
C ARG A 377 4.64 16.79 28.81
N LEU A 378 5.80 16.61 28.17
CA LEU A 378 7.08 17.17 28.65
C LEU A 378 7.07 18.71 28.65
N ARG A 379 6.53 19.33 27.60
CA ARG A 379 6.35 20.78 27.49
C ARG A 379 5.48 21.35 28.62
N GLU A 380 4.43 20.62 28.97
CA GLU A 380 3.42 21.02 29.95
C GLU A 380 3.76 20.57 31.38
N GLU A 381 4.87 19.87 31.60
CA GLU A 381 5.29 19.50 32.96
C GLU A 381 5.42 20.74 33.84
N ASP A 382 5.01 20.57 35.09
CA ASP A 382 5.09 21.60 36.10
C ASP A 382 5.44 20.99 37.45
N CYS A 383 6.23 21.74 38.20
CA CYS A 383 6.66 21.38 39.53
C CYS A 383 6.12 22.44 40.49
N VAL A 384 5.25 22.01 41.41
CA VAL A 384 4.55 22.93 42.32
C VAL A 384 5.50 23.32 43.45
N ILE A 385 5.85 24.61 43.51
CA ILE A 385 6.63 25.18 44.60
C ILE A 385 5.65 25.53 45.74
N GLN A 386 5.82 24.91 46.90
CA GLN A 386 5.03 25.19 48.12
C GLN A 386 5.36 26.58 48.69
N ALA A 387 4.42 27.14 49.45
CA ALA A 387 4.59 28.47 50.04
C ALA A 387 5.83 28.52 50.96
N GLY A 388 6.71 29.50 50.73
CA GLY A 388 7.94 29.69 51.52
C GLY A 388 9.19 29.06 50.91
N SER A 389 9.07 28.33 49.80
CA SER A 389 10.19 27.80 49.02
C SER A 389 10.38 28.57 47.72
N GLU A 390 11.57 28.44 47.12
CA GLU A 390 11.91 29.07 45.84
C GLU A 390 12.16 28.05 44.74
N SER A 391 12.38 26.78 45.10
CA SER A 391 12.69 25.72 44.15
C SER A 391 11.85 24.48 44.42
N CYS A 392 11.74 23.62 43.41
CA CYS A 392 11.24 22.28 43.61
C CYS A 392 11.90 21.28 42.66
N VAL A 393 11.91 20.02 43.08
CA VAL A 393 12.29 18.86 42.28
C VAL A 393 11.19 17.81 42.37
N GLY A 394 10.92 17.12 41.28
CA GLY A 394 9.90 16.09 41.26
C GLY A 394 10.16 14.98 40.26
N VAL A 395 9.38 13.93 40.41
CA VAL A 395 9.34 12.78 39.50
C VAL A 395 7.90 12.51 39.13
N ARG A 396 7.64 12.13 37.88
CA ARG A 396 6.34 11.66 37.42
C ARG A 396 6.48 10.33 36.69
N GLY A 397 5.62 9.37 37.03
CA GLY A 397 5.34 8.22 36.18
C GLY A 397 4.13 8.49 35.30
N LEU A 398 4.19 8.10 34.03
CA LEU A 398 3.13 8.25 33.04
C LEU A 398 2.87 6.91 32.35
N ALA A 399 1.61 6.50 32.35
CA ALA A 399 1.07 5.52 31.42
C ALA A 399 0.12 6.27 30.48
N SER A 400 0.41 6.25 29.19
CA SER A 400 -0.43 6.84 28.14
C SER A 400 -0.84 5.74 27.16
N SER A 401 -2.10 5.76 26.76
CA SER A 401 -2.67 4.82 25.81
C SER A 401 -3.57 5.57 24.84
N LEU A 402 -3.38 5.35 23.55
CA LEU A 402 -4.40 5.61 22.54
C LEU A 402 -5.14 4.28 22.41
N LEU A 403 -6.44 4.23 22.75
CA LEU A 403 -7.21 2.99 22.99
C LEU A 403 -7.43 2.10 21.74
N GLU A 404 -6.53 2.17 20.77
CA GLU A 404 -6.39 1.34 19.57
C GLU A 404 -5.15 0.42 19.61
N GLY A 405 -4.37 0.41 20.69
CA GLY A 405 -3.21 -0.49 20.87
C GLY A 405 -1.89 0.25 21.06
N THR A 406 -1.84 1.51 20.63
CA THR A 406 -0.70 2.41 20.81
C THR A 406 -0.54 2.80 22.29
N ASN A 407 0.59 2.44 22.89
CA ASN A 407 0.85 2.75 24.31
C ASN A 407 2.21 3.43 24.51
N ALA A 408 2.37 4.13 25.62
CA ALA A 408 3.64 4.67 26.08
C ALA A 408 3.71 4.59 27.59
N PHE A 409 4.77 3.96 28.10
CA PHE A 409 5.04 3.87 29.53
C PHE A 409 6.40 4.51 29.80
N GLY A 410 6.43 5.40 30.78
CA GLY A 410 7.66 6.09 31.11
C GLY A 410 7.50 7.01 32.30
N GLY A 411 8.46 7.93 32.41
CA GLY A 411 8.44 8.93 33.45
C GLY A 411 9.41 10.04 33.16
N ASN A 412 9.33 11.09 33.96
CA ASN A 412 10.22 12.22 33.84
C ASN A 412 10.67 12.71 35.22
N ILE A 413 11.84 13.33 35.24
CA ILE A 413 12.36 14.11 36.36
C ILE A 413 12.20 15.56 35.96
N MET A 414 11.70 16.38 36.88
CA MET A 414 11.45 17.79 36.65
C MET A 414 11.99 18.64 37.79
N GLY A 415 12.30 19.89 37.48
CA GLY A 415 12.63 20.89 38.47
C GLY A 415 12.16 22.26 38.02
N ALA A 416 11.83 23.12 38.98
CA ALA A 416 11.48 24.51 38.72
C ALA A 416 12.11 25.43 39.77
N HIS A 417 12.35 26.67 39.38
CA HIS A 417 12.89 27.70 40.25
C HIS A 417 12.19 29.04 40.01
N GLN A 418 11.86 29.73 41.11
CA GLN A 418 11.30 31.07 41.13
C GLN A 418 12.45 32.09 41.19
N PHE A 419 12.76 32.74 40.07
CA PHE A 419 13.90 33.66 39.96
C PHE A 419 13.61 35.05 40.54
N THR A 420 12.35 35.48 40.41
CA THR A 420 11.82 36.75 40.91
C THR A 420 10.35 36.54 41.27
N ASP A 421 9.68 37.50 41.91
CA ASP A 421 8.24 37.40 42.17
C ASP A 421 7.38 37.19 40.90
N ASP A 422 7.91 37.54 39.73
CA ASP A 422 7.19 37.47 38.45
C ASP A 422 7.68 36.39 37.50
N ILE A 423 8.87 35.81 37.70
CA ILE A 423 9.48 34.87 36.75
C ILE A 423 9.75 33.52 37.42
N ARG A 424 9.13 32.47 36.87
CA ARG A 424 9.41 31.06 37.17
C ARG A 424 9.87 30.36 35.91
N ALA A 425 10.90 29.52 36.00
CA ALA A 425 11.24 28.62 34.91
C ALA A 425 11.36 27.18 35.42
N GLY A 426 11.09 26.23 34.53
CA GLY A 426 11.22 24.82 34.84
C GLY A 426 11.74 24.02 33.65
N LEU A 427 12.30 22.86 33.96
CA LEU A 427 12.87 21.90 33.03
C LEU A 427 12.42 20.49 33.41
N ALA A 428 12.23 19.64 32.41
CA ALA A 428 11.91 18.24 32.58
C ALA A 428 12.71 17.39 31.59
N VAL A 429 13.13 16.20 32.03
CA VAL A 429 13.76 15.18 31.19
C VAL A 429 12.98 13.90 31.34
N GLY A 430 12.52 13.33 30.23
CA GLY A 430 11.69 12.13 30.20
C GLY A 430 12.36 10.95 29.51
N LEU A 431 12.06 9.76 30.03
CA LEU A 431 12.43 8.47 29.46
C LEU A 431 11.18 7.60 29.32
N TYR A 432 11.04 6.97 28.17
CA TYR A 432 9.91 6.10 27.84
C TYR A 432 10.46 4.79 27.29
N GLY A 433 9.91 3.67 27.76
CA GLY A 433 10.36 2.34 27.37
C GLY A 433 9.69 1.82 26.12
N GLU A 434 9.90 0.52 25.91
CA GLU A 434 9.34 -0.24 24.80
C GLU A 434 7.81 -0.15 24.73
N SER A 435 7.30 -0.12 23.51
CA SER A 435 5.86 -0.15 23.23
C SER A 435 5.60 -0.68 21.82
N SER A 436 4.34 -0.95 21.52
CA SER A 436 3.88 -1.26 20.17
C SER A 436 2.90 -0.19 19.71
N ILE A 437 2.98 0.17 18.43
CA ILE A 437 2.00 1.02 17.74
C ILE A 437 1.01 0.14 16.99
N ASN A 438 1.54 -0.73 16.14
CA ASN A 438 0.86 -1.76 15.37
C ASN A 438 1.82 -2.95 15.19
N ASP A 439 1.46 -3.89 14.31
CA ASP A 439 2.28 -5.08 14.02
C ASP A 439 3.61 -4.71 13.34
N SER A 440 3.64 -3.63 12.55
CA SER A 440 4.83 -3.24 11.79
C SER A 440 5.75 -2.21 12.45
N ILE A 441 5.31 -1.44 13.47
CA ILE A 441 6.13 -0.40 14.12
C ILE A 441 6.13 -0.57 15.64
N SER A 442 7.33 -0.78 16.20
CA SER A 442 7.54 -0.97 17.64
C SER A 442 8.61 -0.04 18.19
N PRO A 443 8.23 1.03 18.93
CA PRO A 443 9.19 1.89 19.61
C PRO A 443 10.00 1.15 20.68
N ASN A 444 11.32 1.24 20.60
CA ASN A 444 12.27 0.62 21.53
C ASN A 444 12.45 1.47 22.80
N TYR A 445 12.76 2.74 22.60
CA TYR A 445 12.88 3.72 23.69
C TYR A 445 12.62 5.13 23.18
N GLY A 446 12.27 6.02 24.11
CA GLY A 446 12.12 7.44 23.84
C GLY A 446 12.77 8.30 24.90
N VAL A 447 13.39 9.40 24.48
CA VAL A 447 14.05 10.38 25.35
C VAL A 447 13.60 11.76 24.96
N GLY A 448 13.29 12.62 25.92
CA GLY A 448 13.02 14.01 25.60
C GLY A 448 13.31 14.97 26.72
N VAL A 449 13.31 16.23 26.33
CA VAL A 449 13.52 17.38 27.21
C VAL A 449 12.41 18.39 26.98
N GLY A 450 11.88 18.93 28.06
CA GLY A 450 10.88 19.98 28.06
C GLY A 450 11.31 21.13 28.95
N GLY A 451 10.83 22.32 28.65
CA GLY A 451 11.10 23.50 29.45
C GLY A 451 10.02 24.55 29.30
N TYR A 452 9.87 25.37 30.33
CA TYR A 452 8.91 26.46 30.33
C TYR A 452 9.43 27.67 31.09
N ILE A 453 8.86 28.83 30.76
CA ILE A 453 8.96 30.08 31.53
C ILE A 453 7.53 30.59 31.75
N ASN A 454 7.18 30.81 33.01
CA ASN A 454 5.98 31.51 33.42
C ASN A 454 6.35 32.93 33.83
N TYR A 455 5.66 33.90 33.25
CA TYR A 455 5.76 35.30 33.61
C TYR A 455 4.43 35.83 34.16
N ARG A 456 4.47 36.42 35.34
CA ARG A 456 3.32 37.08 35.97
C ARG A 456 3.14 38.47 35.34
N LEU A 457 1.98 38.71 34.74
CA LEU A 457 1.63 39.99 34.11
C LEU A 457 1.07 40.99 35.14
N GLY A 458 0.61 40.50 36.29
CA GLY A 458 0.07 41.29 37.39
C GLY A 458 -1.27 40.76 37.89
N GLN A 459 -1.93 41.55 38.74
CA GLN A 459 -3.19 41.19 39.37
C GLN A 459 -4.30 42.18 38.99
N LEU A 460 -5.41 41.66 38.49
CA LEU A 460 -6.65 42.38 38.29
C LEU A 460 -7.56 42.21 39.50
N ASN A 461 -7.98 43.33 40.09
CA ASN A 461 -8.99 43.36 41.14
C ASN A 461 -10.36 43.61 40.50
N LEU A 462 -11.11 42.53 40.24
CA LEU A 462 -12.49 42.60 39.77
C LEU A 462 -13.43 42.58 40.98
N ALA A 463 -14.61 43.19 40.88
CA ALA A 463 -15.48 43.49 42.02
C ALA A 463 -15.78 42.31 42.97
N GLN A 464 -15.76 41.07 42.47
CA GLN A 464 -16.08 39.87 43.24
C GLN A 464 -14.94 38.85 43.37
N PHE A 465 -13.80 39.03 42.68
CA PHE A 465 -12.69 38.09 42.75
C PHE A 465 -11.36 38.73 42.34
N LYS A 466 -10.25 38.19 42.84
CA LYS A 466 -8.90 38.55 42.43
C LYS A 466 -8.45 37.60 41.32
N SER A 467 -7.92 38.17 40.24
CA SER A 467 -7.44 37.42 39.08
C SER A 467 -5.96 37.72 38.85
N GLU A 468 -5.10 36.72 38.97
CA GLU A 468 -3.69 36.84 38.63
C GLU A 468 -3.46 36.40 37.19
N LEU A 469 -2.91 37.29 36.37
CA LEU A 469 -2.65 37.03 34.97
C LEU A 469 -1.22 36.51 34.78
N LYS A 470 -1.07 35.45 34.00
CA LYS A 470 0.21 34.84 33.65
C LYS A 470 0.30 34.56 32.16
N VAL A 471 1.53 34.55 31.66
CA VAL A 471 1.87 33.99 30.34
C VAL A 471 2.90 32.89 30.52
N ARG A 472 2.66 31.75 29.90
CA ARG A 472 3.58 30.62 29.79
C ARG A 472 4.13 30.56 28.38
N VAL A 473 5.44 30.46 28.25
CA VAL A 473 6.12 30.10 27.01
C VAL A 473 6.88 28.81 27.28
N ASP A 474 6.71 27.82 26.41
CA ASP A 474 7.25 26.50 26.64
C ASP A 474 7.64 25.79 25.36
N GLY A 475 8.52 24.80 25.50
CA GLY A 475 9.00 24.00 24.38
C GLY A 475 9.44 22.61 24.84
N ALA A 476 9.39 21.66 23.92
CA ALA A 476 9.92 20.33 24.14
C ALA A 476 10.47 19.73 22.85
N TRP A 477 11.42 18.81 23.02
CA TRP A 477 11.92 17.92 22.00
C TRP A 477 11.87 16.48 22.52
N PHE A 478 11.50 15.55 21.65
CA PHE A 478 11.32 14.15 21.97
C PHE A 478 11.83 13.27 20.82
N TYR A 479 12.79 12.41 21.11
CA TYR A 479 13.33 11.40 20.23
C TYR A 479 12.71 10.04 20.54
N THR A 480 12.49 9.23 19.51
CA THR A 480 12.07 7.83 19.65
C THR A 480 12.78 6.98 18.63
N ASP A 481 13.37 5.89 19.10
CA ASP A 481 13.92 4.81 18.29
C ASP A 481 12.84 3.74 18.10
N ALA A 482 12.69 3.20 16.89
CA ALA A 482 11.65 2.22 16.59
C ALA A 482 12.12 1.16 15.60
N ASP A 483 11.80 -0.09 15.90
CA ASP A 483 11.92 -1.20 14.97
C ASP A 483 10.77 -1.20 13.98
N ILE A 484 11.08 -1.57 12.74
CA ILE A 484 10.16 -1.78 11.63
C ILE A 484 10.17 -3.25 11.25
N GLU A 485 8.99 -3.87 11.21
CA GLU A 485 8.78 -5.26 10.77
C GLU A 485 7.69 -5.33 9.69
N ARG A 486 7.97 -4.82 8.49
CA ARG A 486 6.99 -4.84 7.40
C ARG A 486 6.61 -6.27 7.03
N GLY A 487 5.32 -6.56 7.01
CA GLY A 487 4.78 -7.89 6.71
C GLY A 487 4.45 -8.70 7.97
N ALA A 488 4.81 -8.21 9.16
CA ALA A 488 4.31 -8.78 10.41
C ALA A 488 2.78 -8.71 10.46
N GLY A 489 2.13 -9.80 10.90
CA GLY A 489 0.67 -9.91 10.91
C GLY A 489 0.03 -10.34 9.58
N PHE A 490 0.80 -10.39 8.48
CA PHE A 490 0.30 -10.80 7.17
C PHE A 490 0.67 -12.26 6.84
N SER A 491 -0.29 -13.02 6.32
CA SER A 491 -0.02 -14.38 5.83
C SER A 491 0.66 -14.32 4.46
N ASP A 492 1.57 -15.28 4.22
CA ASP A 492 2.29 -15.41 2.95
C ASP A 492 3.02 -14.12 2.53
N VAL A 493 3.58 -13.38 3.49
CA VAL A 493 4.43 -12.21 3.25
C VAL A 493 5.72 -12.41 4.03
N GLN A 494 6.86 -12.20 3.37
CA GLN A 494 8.15 -12.22 4.05
C GLN A 494 8.27 -10.97 4.93
N VAL A 495 8.62 -11.18 6.20
CA VAL A 495 8.84 -10.07 7.13
C VAL A 495 10.18 -9.41 6.85
N MET A 496 10.16 -8.12 6.52
CA MET A 496 11.34 -7.28 6.34
C MET A 496 11.60 -6.48 7.61
N LYS A 497 12.84 -6.53 8.11
CA LYS A 497 13.21 -5.90 9.38
C LYS A 497 14.23 -4.79 9.16
N THR A 498 14.01 -3.65 9.81
CA THR A 498 14.93 -2.50 9.83
C THR A 498 14.57 -1.60 11.01
N ASP A 499 15.25 -0.48 11.17
CA ASP A 499 14.99 0.51 12.22
C ASP A 499 14.76 1.90 11.63
N THR A 500 14.08 2.75 12.40
CA THR A 500 13.87 4.16 12.09
C THR A 500 13.82 4.96 13.38
N ALA A 501 13.94 6.28 13.25
CA ALA A 501 13.81 7.20 14.36
C ALA A 501 12.79 8.30 14.08
N PHE A 502 12.14 8.74 15.14
CA PHE A 502 11.22 9.87 15.14
C PHE A 502 11.78 11.02 15.98
N ASN A 503 11.75 12.22 15.42
CA ASN A 503 12.15 13.47 16.07
C ASN A 503 10.95 14.40 16.15
N SER A 504 10.44 14.65 17.36
CA SER A 504 9.26 15.48 17.61
C SER A 504 9.62 16.75 18.38
N GLY A 505 9.19 17.90 17.89
CA GLY A 505 9.32 19.20 18.53
C GLY A 505 7.96 19.82 18.79
N ALA A 506 7.82 20.51 19.92
CA ALA A 506 6.62 21.28 20.25
C ALA A 506 7.00 22.61 20.89
N VAL A 507 6.36 23.71 20.50
CA VAL A 507 6.53 25.03 21.12
C VAL A 507 5.17 25.66 21.34
N GLY A 508 4.95 26.22 22.52
CA GLY A 508 3.66 26.77 22.92
C GLY A 508 3.76 28.13 23.61
N VAL A 509 2.65 28.86 23.51
CA VAL A 509 2.37 30.03 24.33
C VAL A 509 0.96 29.93 24.89
N ARG A 510 0.79 30.21 26.18
CA ARG A 510 -0.49 30.15 26.87
C ARG A 510 -0.65 31.34 27.81
N PHE A 511 -1.80 31.99 27.73
CA PHE A 511 -2.24 32.96 28.71
C PHE A 511 -3.15 32.26 29.72
N GLU A 512 -2.89 32.49 31.00
CA GLU A 512 -3.61 31.88 32.11
C GLU A 512 -4.09 32.98 33.06
N ALA A 513 -5.23 32.76 33.70
CA ALA A 513 -5.73 33.63 34.75
C ALA A 513 -6.12 32.81 35.99
N ASP A 514 -5.46 33.05 37.12
CA ASP A 514 -5.75 32.39 38.39
C ASP A 514 -6.79 33.22 39.15
N ASN A 515 -8.04 32.77 39.09
CA ASN A 515 -9.21 33.46 39.66
C ASN A 515 -9.60 32.83 40.99
N ILE A 516 -9.39 33.58 42.07
CA ILE A 516 -9.74 33.15 43.42
C ILE A 516 -11.23 33.43 43.64
N LEU A 517 -12.07 32.38 43.57
CA LEU A 517 -13.52 32.52 43.77
C LEU A 517 -13.88 32.62 45.26
N ASN A 518 -13.26 31.78 46.07
CA ASN A 518 -13.38 31.75 47.53
C ASN A 518 -12.12 31.09 48.13
N GLN A 519 -12.12 30.80 49.44
CA GLN A 519 -10.95 30.22 50.11
C GLN A 519 -10.60 28.80 49.62
N ASN A 520 -11.52 28.09 48.97
CA ASN A 520 -11.37 26.68 48.63
C ASN A 520 -11.33 26.42 47.12
N VAL A 521 -11.67 27.40 46.28
CA VAL A 521 -11.83 27.20 44.82
C VAL A 521 -11.01 28.22 44.05
N LEU A 522 -10.07 27.70 43.26
CA LEU A 522 -9.23 28.44 42.33
C LEU A 522 -9.57 28.04 40.90
N LEU A 523 -10.11 28.96 40.10
CA LEU A 523 -10.41 28.73 38.70
C LEU A 523 -9.29 29.26 37.81
N LYS A 524 -8.82 28.42 36.89
CA LYS A 524 -7.68 28.67 36.00
C LYS A 524 -8.10 28.53 34.52
N PRO A 525 -8.88 29.48 33.96
CA PRO A 525 -9.08 29.56 32.53
C PRO A 525 -7.75 29.83 31.82
N TYR A 526 -7.62 29.24 30.64
CA TYR A 526 -6.47 29.45 29.78
C TYR A 526 -6.86 29.51 28.31
N VAL A 527 -6.06 30.23 27.55
CA VAL A 527 -6.11 30.27 26.08
C VAL A 527 -4.69 30.34 25.54
N GLY A 528 -4.41 29.67 24.44
CA GLY A 528 -3.08 29.64 23.88
C GLY A 528 -3.05 29.05 22.49
N ALA A 529 -1.83 28.88 21.99
CA ALA A 529 -1.56 28.16 20.76
C ALA A 529 -0.25 27.40 20.89
N TYR A 530 -0.11 26.33 20.11
CA TYR A 530 1.14 25.62 19.99
C TYR A 530 1.38 25.20 18.54
N TRP A 531 2.66 25.07 18.20
CA TRP A 531 3.15 24.44 16.98
C TRP A 531 3.84 23.13 17.33
N GLN A 532 3.65 22.14 16.47
CA GLN A 532 4.26 20.81 16.56
C GLN A 532 4.84 20.41 15.22
N ILE A 533 5.96 19.70 15.27
CA ILE A 533 6.57 19.04 14.14
C ILE A 533 7.02 17.65 14.58
N THR A 534 6.75 16.65 13.74
CA THR A 534 7.36 15.32 13.87
C THR A 534 8.01 14.96 12.54
N ALA A 535 9.26 14.52 12.58
CA ALA A 535 9.95 13.93 11.45
C ALA A 535 10.23 12.45 11.75
N ARG A 536 10.09 11.59 10.74
CA ARG A 536 10.57 10.20 10.76
C ARG A 536 11.69 10.07 9.73
N ASP A 537 12.80 9.49 10.14
CA ASP A 537 13.93 9.24 9.25
C ASP A 537 13.54 8.19 8.19
N GLY A 538 13.91 8.46 6.94
CA GLY A 538 13.78 7.51 5.85
C GLY A 538 14.73 6.34 6.04
N TYR A 539 14.37 5.18 5.49
CA TYR A 539 15.12 3.95 5.66
C TYR A 539 14.96 3.05 4.44
N SER A 540 15.92 2.15 4.26
CA SER A 540 15.87 1.09 3.25
C SER A 540 15.81 -0.27 3.94
N GLU A 541 14.95 -1.15 3.44
CA GLU A 541 14.90 -2.54 3.88
C GLU A 541 16.11 -3.35 3.34
N ASP A 542 16.41 -4.46 4.00
CA ASP A 542 17.53 -5.35 3.60
C ASP A 542 17.31 -5.96 2.21
N GLU A 543 18.28 -5.75 1.31
CA GLU A 543 18.33 -6.27 -0.06
C GLU A 543 18.33 -7.81 -0.14
N SER A 544 18.53 -8.52 0.97
CA SER A 544 18.47 -9.99 1.01
C SER A 544 17.04 -10.56 0.92
N GLY A 545 16.01 -9.73 1.09
CA GLY A 545 14.60 -10.12 0.97
C GLY A 545 14.15 -10.34 -0.48
N ASP A 546 13.10 -11.14 -0.66
CA ASP A 546 12.47 -11.35 -1.97
C ASP A 546 11.86 -10.07 -2.52
N THR A 547 11.42 -9.16 -1.64
CA THR A 547 10.88 -7.86 -2.01
C THR A 547 11.22 -6.82 -0.97
N THR A 548 11.74 -5.69 -1.39
CA THR A 548 12.28 -4.62 -0.56
C THR A 548 11.66 -3.28 -0.91
N ALA A 549 11.54 -2.42 0.10
CA ALA A 549 11.11 -1.05 -0.05
C ALA A 549 12.13 -0.08 0.57
N ASN A 550 12.23 1.09 -0.05
CA ASN A 550 12.93 2.25 0.45
C ASN A 550 11.90 3.34 0.76
N PHE A 551 11.82 3.72 2.03
CA PHE A 551 10.89 4.71 2.52
C PHE A 551 11.57 6.06 2.67
N ASP A 552 10.93 7.10 2.14
CA ASP A 552 11.44 8.47 2.25
C ASP A 552 11.29 9.01 3.69
N ASN A 553 11.98 10.13 3.93
CA ASN A 553 11.76 10.93 5.12
C ASN A 553 10.31 11.41 5.17
N LEU A 554 9.69 11.31 6.33
CA LEU A 554 8.35 11.86 6.58
C LEU A 554 8.47 13.09 7.49
N SER A 555 7.68 14.12 7.22
CA SER A 555 7.55 15.28 8.11
C SER A 555 6.09 15.70 8.20
N ALA A 556 5.62 15.92 9.43
CA ALA A 556 4.27 16.33 9.72
C ALA A 556 4.27 17.53 10.67
N ASN A 557 3.69 18.64 10.23
CA ASN A 557 3.57 19.88 11.00
C ASN A 557 2.12 20.14 11.37
N ALA A 558 1.88 20.70 12.55
CA ALA A 558 0.55 21.15 12.95
C ALA A 558 0.60 22.40 13.84
N VAL A 559 -0.44 23.23 13.74
CA VAL A 559 -0.64 24.42 14.57
C VAL A 559 -2.05 24.37 15.15
N ALA A 560 -2.16 24.44 16.47
CA ALA A 560 -3.44 24.37 17.17
C ALA A 560 -3.63 25.53 18.15
N ALA A 561 -4.86 26.03 18.27
CA ALA A 561 -5.30 26.78 19.44
C ALA A 561 -5.69 25.82 20.55
N VAL A 562 -5.49 26.26 21.79
CA VAL A 562 -6.00 25.61 22.98
C VAL A 562 -6.80 26.59 23.80
N LEU A 563 -7.89 26.11 24.38
CA LEU A 563 -8.65 26.84 25.38
C LEU A 563 -9.18 25.86 26.41
N GLY A 564 -9.29 26.31 27.65
CA GLY A 564 -9.87 25.45 28.67
C GLY A 564 -10.02 26.15 30.01
N LEU A 565 -10.52 25.36 30.96
CA LEU A 565 -10.74 25.77 32.33
C LEU A 565 -10.32 24.63 33.24
N ASN A 566 -9.32 24.90 34.07
CA ASN A 566 -8.96 24.03 35.18
C ASN A 566 -9.51 24.62 36.48
N ALA A 567 -9.79 23.77 37.46
CA ALA A 567 -10.21 24.17 38.80
C ALA A 567 -9.46 23.34 39.84
N ASP A 568 -8.83 24.03 40.79
CA ASP A 568 -8.29 23.41 42.00
C ASP A 568 -9.26 23.67 43.15
N ILE A 569 -9.74 22.60 43.77
CA ILE A 569 -10.75 22.60 44.82
C ILE A 569 -10.16 21.97 46.08
N ALA A 570 -9.89 22.79 47.11
CA ALA A 570 -9.47 22.31 48.42
C ALA A 570 -10.64 21.58 49.10
N LEU A 571 -10.47 20.28 49.31
CA LEU A 571 -11.41 19.43 50.05
C LEU A 571 -11.09 19.47 51.56
N THR A 572 -9.81 19.55 51.90
CA THR A 572 -9.26 19.78 53.24
C THR A 572 -8.02 20.66 53.11
N ASP A 573 -7.38 21.00 54.23
CA ASP A 573 -6.11 21.75 54.24
C ASP A 573 -4.95 21.01 53.54
N THR A 574 -5.08 19.70 53.33
CA THR A 574 -4.05 18.83 52.73
C THR A 574 -4.50 18.14 51.46
N LEU A 575 -5.78 18.19 51.09
CA LEU A 575 -6.33 17.44 49.98
C LEU A 575 -6.95 18.37 48.94
N LEU A 576 -6.43 18.32 47.72
CA LEU A 576 -6.85 19.12 46.57
C LEU A 576 -7.43 18.23 45.48
N LEU A 577 -8.65 18.52 45.03
CA LEU A 577 -9.25 17.95 43.84
C LEU A 577 -8.96 18.88 42.65
N ARG A 578 -8.39 18.32 41.58
CA ARG A 578 -8.20 19.00 40.30
C ARG A 578 -9.19 18.48 39.29
N ILE A 579 -9.90 19.38 38.62
CA ILE A 579 -10.74 19.04 37.47
C ILE A 579 -10.44 20.01 36.32
N GLY A 580 -10.52 19.52 35.10
CA GLY A 580 -10.24 20.33 33.92
C GLY A 580 -11.04 19.89 32.72
N ALA A 581 -11.41 20.87 31.91
CA ALA A 581 -11.95 20.63 30.58
C ALA A 581 -11.26 21.58 29.59
N GLY A 582 -10.89 21.06 28.43
CA GLY A 582 -10.28 21.85 27.37
C GLY A 582 -10.73 21.40 26.00
N ALA A 583 -10.45 22.27 25.03
CA ALA A 583 -10.63 22.04 23.63
C ALA A 583 -9.38 22.52 22.88
N GLU A 584 -9.05 21.78 21.84
CA GLU A 584 -8.00 22.12 20.89
C GLU A 584 -8.60 22.20 19.49
N VAL A 585 -8.13 23.18 18.71
CA VAL A 585 -8.58 23.38 17.33
C VAL A 585 -7.36 23.53 16.45
N ASP A 586 -7.16 22.60 15.52
CA ASP A 586 -6.11 22.74 14.51
C ASP A 586 -6.51 23.83 13.50
N PHE A 587 -5.63 24.79 13.27
CA PHE A 587 -5.75 25.75 12.16
C PHE A 587 -4.99 25.29 10.92
N TYR A 588 -3.99 24.45 11.14
CA TYR A 588 -3.13 23.89 10.12
C TYR A 588 -2.66 22.52 10.57
N SER A 589 -2.68 21.55 9.68
CA SER A 589 -2.01 20.27 9.85
C SER A 589 -1.66 19.72 8.49
N ASP A 590 -0.44 19.20 8.35
CA ASP A 590 -0.06 18.37 7.22
C ASP A 590 -0.82 17.04 7.28
N GLY A 591 -1.05 16.43 6.10
CA GLY A 591 -1.38 15.01 6.03
C GLY A 591 -0.15 14.15 6.35
N ILE A 592 -0.36 12.90 6.75
CA ILE A 592 0.73 11.98 7.07
C ILE A 592 1.05 11.18 5.82
N ILE A 593 1.86 11.75 4.93
CA ILE A 593 2.20 11.10 3.67
C ILE A 593 3.45 10.24 3.84
N VAL A 594 3.30 8.93 3.66
CA VAL A 594 4.41 7.97 3.55
C VAL A 594 4.64 7.66 2.08
N SER A 595 5.81 8.03 1.58
CA SER A 595 6.24 7.75 0.21
C SER A 595 7.52 6.93 0.16
N GLY A 596 7.78 6.38 -1.02
CA GLY A 596 8.99 5.64 -1.26
C GLY A 596 8.98 4.91 -2.59
N THR A 597 9.96 4.02 -2.73
CA THR A 597 10.10 3.13 -3.89
C THR A 597 10.20 1.69 -3.41
N SER A 598 9.80 0.73 -4.24
CA SER A 598 10.01 -0.68 -3.95
C SER A 598 10.37 -1.46 -5.20
N ASP A 599 10.81 -2.70 -5.03
CA ASP A 599 10.93 -3.66 -6.13
C ASP A 599 9.73 -4.60 -6.24
N ILE A 600 8.65 -4.32 -5.48
CA ILE A 600 7.41 -5.08 -5.49
C ILE A 600 6.72 -4.85 -6.84
N PRO A 601 6.38 -5.92 -7.59
CA PRO A 601 5.76 -5.79 -8.90
C PRO A 601 4.56 -4.87 -8.97
N GLY A 602 4.66 -3.87 -9.82
CA GLY A 602 3.58 -2.94 -10.01
C GLY A 602 3.40 -2.03 -8.82
N MET A 603 4.33 -1.91 -7.85
CA MET A 603 4.35 -0.94 -6.74
C MET A 603 5.72 -0.25 -6.62
N GLU A 604 6.33 0.09 -7.76
CA GLU A 604 7.72 0.56 -7.83
C GLU A 604 7.92 1.93 -7.17
N ALA A 605 6.86 2.75 -7.16
CA ALA A 605 6.75 3.96 -6.39
C ALA A 605 5.40 3.97 -5.69
N PHE A 606 5.37 4.44 -4.45
CA PHE A 606 4.16 4.53 -3.66
C PHE A 606 4.10 5.83 -2.87
N SER A 607 2.87 6.25 -2.53
CA SER A 607 2.59 7.42 -1.72
C SER A 607 1.21 7.22 -1.08
N PHE A 608 1.19 6.90 0.21
CA PHE A 608 -0.02 6.65 0.98
C PHE A 608 -0.25 7.78 1.98
N ASP A 609 -1.50 8.19 2.15
CA ASP A 609 -1.90 8.98 3.30
C ASP A 609 -2.17 8.02 4.47
N GLY A 610 -1.32 8.06 5.49
CA GLY A 610 -1.42 7.22 6.67
C GLY A 610 -2.50 7.66 7.65
N ALA A 611 -3.17 8.79 7.41
CA ALA A 611 -4.24 9.30 8.25
C ALA A 611 -5.61 9.22 7.54
N ASP A 612 -6.35 8.14 7.78
CA ASP A 612 -7.72 7.96 7.26
C ASP A 612 -8.72 9.02 7.78
N ASN A 613 -8.40 9.66 8.90
CA ASN A 613 -9.27 10.65 9.54
C ASN A 613 -8.48 11.75 10.24
N HIS A 614 -9.05 12.96 10.27
CA HIS A 614 -8.45 14.12 10.94
C HIS A 614 -9.45 14.79 11.88
N ASN A 615 -9.19 14.72 13.18
CA ASN A 615 -9.98 15.39 14.21
C ASN A 615 -9.52 16.85 14.36
N TRP A 616 -10.17 17.74 13.59
CA TRP A 616 -9.89 19.18 13.60
C TRP A 616 -10.19 19.86 14.93
N VAL A 617 -11.15 19.31 15.69
CA VAL A 617 -11.50 19.76 17.04
C VAL A 617 -11.34 18.58 17.98
N ARG A 618 -10.53 18.74 19.01
CA ARG A 618 -10.24 17.70 20.02
C ARG A 618 -10.64 18.19 21.39
N GLY A 619 -11.31 17.35 22.17
CA GLY A 619 -11.63 17.64 23.56
C GLY A 619 -10.66 16.93 24.51
N ASN A 620 -10.45 17.51 25.70
CA ASN A 620 -9.82 16.81 26.81
C ASN A 620 -10.55 17.06 28.13
N LEU A 621 -10.57 16.03 28.97
CA LEU A 621 -11.09 16.07 30.33
C LEU A 621 -10.01 15.58 31.28
N LEU A 622 -9.81 16.29 32.38
CA LEU A 622 -8.83 15.97 33.41
C LEU A 622 -9.52 15.86 34.76
N ALA A 623 -9.12 14.87 35.55
CA ALA A 623 -9.47 14.73 36.94
C ALA A 623 -8.27 14.22 37.73
N GLY A 624 -8.01 14.78 38.88
CA GLY A 624 -6.89 14.36 39.71
C GLY A 624 -7.05 14.75 41.17
N ILE A 625 -6.24 14.14 42.02
CA ILE A 625 -6.19 14.43 43.44
C ILE A 625 -4.74 14.67 43.83
N ALA A 626 -4.50 15.67 44.67
CA ALA A 626 -3.19 15.96 45.22
C ALA A 626 -3.27 16.01 46.75
N TYR A 627 -2.28 15.41 47.39
CA TYR A 627 -2.13 15.34 48.84
C TYR A 627 -0.85 16.06 49.25
N ASP A 628 -1.01 17.12 50.02
CA ASP A 628 0.08 17.91 50.60
C ASP A 628 0.51 17.28 51.93
N MET A 629 1.77 16.86 51.99
CA MET A 629 2.39 16.22 53.16
C MET A 629 3.23 17.22 53.97
N GLY A 630 3.04 18.53 53.75
CA GLY A 630 3.86 19.59 54.34
C GLY A 630 5.31 19.50 53.84
N ASP A 631 6.26 19.51 54.76
CA ASP A 631 7.70 19.46 54.47
C ASP A 631 8.15 18.18 53.73
N LEU A 632 7.31 17.13 53.69
CA LEU A 632 7.58 15.90 52.96
C LEU A 632 7.24 16.00 51.46
N GLY A 633 6.62 17.09 51.03
CA GLY A 633 6.28 17.37 49.64
C GLY A 633 4.82 17.07 49.25
N LEU A 634 4.56 17.05 47.93
CA LEU A 634 3.24 16.87 47.33
C LEU A 634 3.21 15.57 46.53
N VAL A 635 2.15 14.77 46.71
CA VAL A 635 1.86 13.60 45.86
C VAL A 635 0.58 13.87 45.08
N SER A 636 0.56 13.64 43.77
CA SER A 636 -0.66 13.75 42.97
C SER A 636 -0.88 12.56 42.03
N LEU A 637 -2.15 12.18 41.88
CA LEU A 637 -2.63 11.22 40.91
C LEU A 637 -3.56 11.94 39.94
N GLU A 638 -3.31 11.83 38.65
CA GLU A 638 -4.09 12.51 37.60
C GLU A 638 -4.46 11.52 36.49
N GLY A 639 -5.72 11.57 36.07
CA GLY A 639 -6.24 10.90 34.89
C GLY A 639 -6.70 11.93 33.86
N GLN A 640 -6.42 11.68 32.59
CA GLN A 640 -6.88 12.52 31.49
C GLN A 640 -7.46 11.68 30.37
N LEU A 641 -8.64 12.06 29.86
CA LEU A 641 -9.20 11.54 28.63
C LEU A 641 -9.08 12.59 27.53
N PHE A 642 -8.79 12.18 26.30
CA PHE A 642 -8.63 13.10 25.19
C PHE A 642 -9.00 12.46 23.85
N THR A 643 -9.25 13.29 22.84
CA THR A 643 -9.40 12.85 21.45
C THR A 643 -8.05 13.02 20.73
N PRO A 644 -7.46 11.95 20.14
CA PRO A 644 -6.25 12.05 19.31
C PRO A 644 -6.51 12.82 18.00
N ARG A 645 -5.46 13.14 17.22
CA ARG A 645 -5.61 13.90 15.97
C ARG A 645 -5.98 12.97 14.81
N TYR A 646 -5.34 11.81 14.69
CA TYR A 646 -5.51 10.90 13.56
C TYR A 646 -6.31 9.62 13.89
N GLU A 647 -6.64 9.37 15.16
CA GLU A 647 -7.38 8.17 15.56
C GLU A 647 -8.88 8.40 15.77
N THR A 648 -9.66 7.31 15.76
CA THR A 648 -11.12 7.35 15.93
C THR A 648 -11.55 7.16 17.38
N LYS A 649 -10.78 6.42 18.18
CA LYS A 649 -11.06 6.21 19.60
C LYS A 649 -10.42 7.29 20.48
N LEU A 650 -10.92 7.38 21.71
CA LEU A 650 -10.34 8.26 22.71
C LEU A 650 -8.99 7.72 23.19
N GLY A 651 -8.11 8.63 23.60
CA GLY A 651 -6.90 8.32 24.36
C GLY A 651 -7.10 8.59 25.86
N GLY A 652 -6.25 7.97 26.66
CA GLY A 652 -6.24 8.07 28.11
C GLY A 652 -4.83 8.12 28.69
N ASP A 653 -4.61 9.02 29.64
CA ASP A 653 -3.41 9.06 30.45
C ASP A 653 -3.74 8.79 31.92
N VAL A 654 -2.83 8.11 32.60
CA VAL A 654 -2.76 8.04 34.05
C VAL A 654 -1.35 8.42 34.48
N SER A 655 -1.23 9.34 35.43
CA SER A 655 0.07 9.75 35.95
C SER A 655 0.08 9.92 37.45
N VAL A 656 1.22 9.58 38.05
CA VAL A 656 1.51 9.80 39.47
C VAL A 656 2.74 10.69 39.55
N GLN A 657 2.65 11.77 40.32
CA GLN A 657 3.74 12.72 40.54
C GLN A 657 4.05 12.82 42.03
N TYR A 658 5.33 12.94 42.34
CA TYR A 658 5.84 13.37 43.64
C TYR A 658 6.75 14.57 43.43
N SER A 659 6.60 15.62 44.24
CA SER A 659 7.47 16.80 44.20
C SER A 659 7.82 17.30 45.60
N LEU A 660 9.04 17.76 45.78
CA LEU A 660 9.58 18.34 47.01
C LEU A 660 10.00 19.77 46.75
N SER A 661 9.59 20.70 47.61
CA SER A 661 9.97 22.13 47.55
C SER A 661 11.08 22.43 48.55
N PHE A 662 11.97 23.37 48.21
CA PHE A 662 13.07 23.81 49.09
C PHE A 662 13.50 25.26 48.85
#